data_AF-A0AA95E4R0-F1
#
_entry.id   AF-A0AA95E4R0-F1
#
_cell.length_a   1.000
_cell.length_b   1.000
_cell.length_c   1.000
_cell.angle_alpha   90.00
_cell.angle_beta   90.00
_cell.angle_gamma   90.00
#
_symmetry.space_group_name_H-M   'P 1'
#
loop_
_entity.id
_entity.type
_entity.pdbx_description
1 polymer ?
#
loop_
_entity_poly.entity_id
_entity_poly.type
_entity_poly.pdbx_seq_one_letter_code
_entity_poly.pdbx_strand_id
1 'polypeptide(L)'
;MIIVDVILPFPIREYFSYILPYSMRPIIGGRVLVPFHSKDTIGVIVAIHQKKNINNLNFKLVKCIIDNQPVLNDSLLNILIWLSKYYYYPIGSMLFSILPNILKSKDINEKNKKFCFEKNINQVNQFKINKKFSLSNKILLKINKILVQNSFKFWLISEINLYVKIKFYLGLFKKFLKKNLQILIIVPFIKDIYRILFLLKKYFNVPINIVHSNLSDKIFFDIWVKTKNGKNSIVIGTKESIFFPFLKLGLIIIFEEHNLIYKNLNKFNLNIRDISILRACKENIPIILDSNTPSLKTLYNVVHKKIFWINFNQKNTSLILKNKIIDLKKEKIRTGLSDTLINKIFENIKKNFSVLLIFNPSDFIFLGLICNNCNWIPKCNFCHDYYKINKHNNTIFCSYCLINYKKPLFCYNCNFFPLTKFNFGIKKIKKNIKKIFPNIPILFLTNLKDTIIKKLNFNISQFSILHPGIIVTTEKIVQNYYFPKVRLIGLVNIDHYFFSFNFNNTEYFSQFYFNLVNLIQKNSKFLNIFIQTSTPDNEDLINICNKKYLFYARKILISRKNFLLPPWNFQVVLYCQSKNFKKSFIFLKFIYIFLKKRSKKDNIFLWFSGPDPVFLISQKKHIYKLLIQCSSHVYLQKILRKSLEISKYFSIFNNVKWFFKF
;
A
#
# COMPACT_ATOMS: atom_id res chain seq x y z
N MET A 1 46.43 1.34 1.40
CA MET A 1 45.54 0.48 0.57
C MET A 1 44.14 1.09 0.52
N ILE A 2 43.32 0.69 -0.47
CA ILE A 2 41.91 1.08 -0.56
C ILE A 2 41.06 0.06 0.21
N ILE A 3 40.20 0.52 1.13
CA ILE A 3 39.17 -0.30 1.77
C ILE A 3 37.81 0.10 1.19
N VAL A 4 36.97 -0.89 0.88
CA VAL A 4 35.58 -0.67 0.44
C VAL A 4 34.61 -1.32 1.41
N ASP A 5 33.57 -0.57 1.81
CA ASP A 5 32.44 -1.12 2.55
C ASP A 5 31.39 -1.64 1.58
N VAL A 6 30.95 -2.88 1.80
CA VAL A 6 30.11 -3.63 0.86
C VAL A 6 28.82 -4.09 1.55
N ILE A 7 27.68 -3.80 0.92
CA ILE A 7 26.39 -4.41 1.26
C ILE A 7 26.29 -5.78 0.61
N LEU A 8 25.96 -6.82 1.38
CA LEU A 8 25.69 -8.18 0.91
C LEU A 8 24.19 -8.52 0.97
N PRO A 9 23.67 -9.47 0.16
CA PRO A 9 22.24 -9.83 0.04
C PRO A 9 21.64 -10.57 1.25
N PHE A 10 22.15 -10.32 2.46
CA PHE A 10 21.77 -11.03 3.69
C PHE A 10 20.90 -10.16 4.63
N PRO A 11 20.13 -10.77 5.55
CA PRO A 11 19.30 -10.05 6.52
C PRO A 11 20.12 -9.47 7.71
N ILE A 12 21.30 -8.93 7.43
CA ILE A 12 22.24 -8.34 8.39
C ILE A 12 22.13 -6.80 8.32
N ARG A 13 22.30 -6.12 9.46
CA ARG A 13 22.14 -4.65 9.59
C ARG A 13 23.46 -3.88 9.55
N GLU A 14 24.48 -4.47 8.93
CA GLU A 14 25.86 -3.98 8.92
C GLU A 14 26.43 -4.06 7.50
N TYR A 15 27.56 -3.38 7.29
CA TYR A 15 28.36 -3.47 6.08
C TYR A 15 29.57 -4.37 6.34
N PHE A 16 30.14 -4.92 5.27
CA PHE A 16 31.34 -5.75 5.34
C PHE A 16 32.48 -5.04 4.62
N SER A 17 33.59 -4.79 5.31
CA SER A 17 34.75 -4.10 4.75
C SER A 17 35.71 -5.10 4.10
N TYR A 18 36.21 -4.76 2.91
CA TYR A 18 37.15 -5.56 2.12
C TYR A 18 38.32 -4.69 1.63
N ILE A 19 39.49 -5.29 1.44
CA ILE A 19 40.61 -4.61 0.74
C ILE A 19 40.38 -4.72 -0.77
N LEU A 20 40.54 -3.59 -1.45
CA LEU A 20 40.51 -3.52 -2.91
C LEU A 20 41.95 -3.43 -3.46
N PRO A 21 42.36 -4.32 -4.37
CA PRO A 21 43.64 -4.20 -5.08
C PRO A 21 43.74 -2.88 -5.86
N TYR A 22 44.95 -2.28 -5.92
CA TYR A 22 45.17 -1.00 -6.61
C TYR A 22 44.89 -1.04 -8.12
N SER A 23 44.93 -2.22 -8.75
CA SER A 23 44.54 -2.42 -10.15
C SER A 23 43.05 -2.24 -10.42
N MET A 24 42.21 -2.23 -9.38
CA MET A 24 40.75 -2.11 -9.48
C MET A 24 40.27 -0.71 -9.06
N ARG A 25 39.38 -0.10 -9.86
CA ARG A 25 38.83 1.24 -9.58
C ARG A 25 37.47 1.14 -8.86
N PRO A 26 37.35 1.52 -7.57
CA PRO A 26 36.10 1.38 -6.81
C PRO A 26 35.02 2.34 -7.31
N ILE A 27 33.77 1.85 -7.34
CA ILE A 27 32.60 2.62 -7.76
C ILE A 27 31.50 2.45 -6.72
N ILE A 28 31.16 3.52 -6.00
CA ILE A 28 30.01 3.55 -5.09
C ILE A 28 28.74 3.23 -5.88
N GLY A 29 27.87 2.37 -5.34
CA GLY A 29 26.68 1.88 -6.03
C GLY A 29 26.96 0.86 -7.15
N GLY A 30 28.22 0.53 -7.44
CA GLY A 30 28.64 -0.56 -8.34
C GLY A 30 28.72 -1.91 -7.62
N ARG A 31 28.58 -3.01 -8.37
CA ARG A 31 28.65 -4.38 -7.83
C ARG A 31 30.08 -4.91 -7.80
N VAL A 32 30.35 -5.72 -6.79
CA VAL A 32 31.62 -6.45 -6.59
C VAL A 32 31.36 -7.91 -6.26
N LEU A 33 32.27 -8.80 -6.66
CA LEU A 33 32.30 -10.19 -6.20
C LEU A 33 33.27 -10.28 -5.02
N VAL A 34 32.78 -10.75 -3.88
CA VAL A 34 33.56 -10.85 -2.63
C VAL A 34 33.35 -12.20 -1.93
N PRO A 35 34.36 -12.74 -1.22
CA PRO A 35 34.22 -13.97 -0.45
C PRO A 35 33.41 -13.72 0.83
N PHE A 36 32.42 -14.56 1.12
CA PHE A 36 31.63 -14.50 2.36
C PHE A 36 31.38 -15.92 2.91
N HIS A 37 31.88 -16.20 4.12
CA HIS A 37 32.10 -17.57 4.60
C HIS A 37 32.78 -18.44 3.53
N SER A 38 32.15 -19.55 3.14
CA SER A 38 32.63 -20.53 2.14
C SER A 38 32.16 -20.27 0.71
N LYS A 39 31.51 -19.12 0.43
CA LYS A 39 30.93 -18.83 -0.90
C LYS A 39 31.22 -17.41 -1.36
N ASP A 40 31.55 -17.27 -2.64
CA ASP A 40 31.57 -15.94 -3.27
C ASP A 40 30.16 -15.38 -3.37
N THR A 41 30.02 -14.08 -3.17
CA THR A 41 28.74 -13.37 -3.11
C THR A 41 28.86 -12.03 -3.83
N ILE A 42 27.83 -11.65 -4.58
CA ILE A 42 27.76 -10.29 -5.14
C ILE A 42 27.36 -9.32 -4.03
N GLY A 43 28.16 -8.28 -3.84
CA GLY A 43 27.85 -7.14 -3.01
C GLY A 43 27.76 -5.84 -3.81
N VAL A 44 27.40 -4.75 -3.13
CA VAL A 44 27.39 -3.38 -3.69
C VAL A 44 28.24 -2.48 -2.80
N ILE A 45 29.20 -1.75 -3.38
CA ILE A 45 30.05 -0.79 -2.65
C ILE A 45 29.19 0.39 -2.17
N VAL A 46 29.39 0.83 -0.92
CA VAL A 46 28.71 2.01 -0.35
C VAL A 46 29.61 3.08 0.21
N ALA A 47 30.84 2.75 0.59
CA ALA A 47 31.85 3.70 1.00
C ALA A 47 33.22 3.23 0.55
N ILE A 48 34.11 4.18 0.33
CA ILE A 48 35.50 3.97 -0.06
C ILE A 48 36.34 4.73 0.96
N HIS A 49 37.28 4.05 1.60
CA HIS A 49 38.17 4.62 2.61
C HIS A 49 39.61 4.44 2.17
N GLN A 50 40.38 5.53 2.20
CA GLN A 50 41.84 5.46 2.07
C GLN A 50 42.44 5.36 3.46
N LYS A 51 43.16 4.26 3.76
CA LYS A 51 43.92 4.11 5.01
C LYS A 51 45.41 3.92 4.70
N LYS A 52 46.25 4.64 5.47
CA LYS A 52 47.71 4.53 5.43
C LYS A 52 48.21 3.30 6.20
N ASN A 53 47.74 3.07 7.44
CA ASN A 53 48.06 1.89 8.25
C ASN A 53 46.86 0.94 8.43
N ILE A 54 47.10 -0.38 8.27
CA ILE A 54 46.09 -1.46 8.37
C ILE A 54 46.60 -2.66 9.21
N ASN A 55 47.82 -2.60 9.76
CA ASN A 55 48.63 -3.76 10.20
C ASN A 55 47.98 -4.77 11.17
N ASN A 56 46.85 -4.46 11.81
CA ASN A 56 46.12 -5.34 12.73
C ASN A 56 44.71 -5.76 12.23
N LEU A 57 44.43 -5.72 10.92
CA LEU A 57 43.07 -5.97 10.38
C LEU A 57 43.03 -7.08 9.31
N ASN A 58 42.48 -8.25 9.69
CA ASN A 58 42.26 -9.42 8.82
C ASN A 58 41.09 -9.22 7.83
N PHE A 59 41.24 -8.30 6.88
CA PHE A 59 40.27 -8.12 5.78
C PHE A 59 40.53 -9.10 4.63
N LYS A 60 39.45 -9.61 4.02
CA LYS A 60 39.53 -10.36 2.76
C LYS A 60 39.64 -9.41 1.56
N LEU A 61 40.22 -9.90 0.47
CA LEU A 61 40.30 -9.18 -0.80
C LEU A 61 38.97 -9.23 -1.57
N VAL A 62 38.67 -8.16 -2.30
CA VAL A 62 37.66 -8.17 -3.38
C VAL A 62 38.18 -9.03 -4.54
N LYS A 63 37.36 -9.96 -5.05
CA LYS A 63 37.76 -10.83 -6.18
C LYS A 63 37.62 -10.16 -7.54
N CYS A 64 36.58 -9.35 -7.73
CA CYS A 64 36.29 -8.72 -9.02
C CYS A 64 35.36 -7.50 -8.86
N ILE A 65 35.57 -6.45 -9.65
CA ILE A 65 34.58 -5.37 -9.88
C ILE A 65 33.76 -5.74 -11.12
N ILE A 66 32.43 -5.70 -10.99
CA ILE A 66 31.52 -6.17 -12.04
C ILE A 66 31.04 -5.02 -12.93
N ASP A 67 30.90 -3.80 -12.39
CA ASP A 67 30.34 -2.66 -13.11
C ASP A 67 31.34 -1.51 -13.24
N ASN A 68 31.41 -0.90 -14.42
CA ASN A 68 32.19 0.32 -14.69
C ASN A 68 31.43 1.62 -14.34
N GLN A 69 30.20 1.52 -13.84
CA GLN A 69 29.36 2.64 -13.41
C GLN A 69 28.39 2.19 -12.30
N PRO A 70 27.89 3.09 -11.44
CA PRO A 70 26.89 2.75 -10.43
C PRO A 70 25.66 2.07 -11.06
N VAL A 71 25.20 0.97 -10.45
CA VAL A 71 23.89 0.38 -10.74
C VAL A 71 22.77 1.20 -10.07
N LEU A 72 23.09 1.78 -8.92
CA LEU A 72 22.25 2.69 -8.15
C LEU A 72 22.96 4.03 -8.01
N ASN A 73 22.41 5.09 -8.61
CA ASN A 73 22.94 6.46 -8.45
C ASN A 73 22.86 6.89 -6.97
N ASP A 74 23.76 7.78 -6.54
CA ASP A 74 23.96 8.16 -5.13
C ASP A 74 22.67 8.60 -4.41
N SER A 75 21.76 9.31 -5.10
CA SER A 75 20.43 9.66 -4.56
C SER A 75 19.67 8.42 -4.07
N LEU A 76 19.55 7.40 -4.93
CA LEU A 76 18.84 6.16 -4.60
C LEU A 76 19.57 5.35 -3.53
N LEU A 77 20.90 5.27 -3.59
CA LEU A 77 21.68 4.56 -2.58
C LEU A 77 21.50 5.20 -1.20
N ASN A 78 21.57 6.53 -1.12
CA ASN A 78 21.33 7.30 0.10
C ASN A 78 19.89 7.16 0.61
N ILE A 79 18.90 7.12 -0.28
CA ILE A 79 17.50 6.84 0.06
C ILE A 79 17.36 5.45 0.68
N LEU A 80 17.97 4.41 0.12
CA LEU A 80 17.91 3.04 0.65
C LEU A 80 18.62 2.92 2.00
N ILE A 81 19.78 3.56 2.17
CA ILE A 81 20.50 3.64 3.45
C ILE A 81 19.64 4.37 4.50
N TRP A 82 18.98 5.48 4.14
CA TRP A 82 18.08 6.19 5.04
C TRP A 82 16.86 5.35 5.42
N LEU A 83 16.22 4.67 4.46
CA LEU A 83 15.07 3.78 4.71
C LEU A 83 15.45 2.60 5.61
N SER A 84 16.61 1.98 5.39
CA SER A 84 17.13 0.92 6.25
C SER A 84 17.31 1.40 7.69
N LYS A 85 17.93 2.58 7.89
CA LYS A 85 18.15 3.19 9.21
C LYS A 85 16.84 3.61 9.89
N TYR A 86 15.92 4.24 9.16
CA TYR A 86 14.62 4.72 9.69
C TYR A 86 13.68 3.59 10.07
N TYR A 87 13.58 2.55 9.24
CA TYR A 87 12.66 1.42 9.45
C TYR A 87 13.31 0.22 10.17
N TYR A 88 14.60 0.33 10.52
CA TYR A 88 15.43 -0.73 11.11
C TYR A 88 15.43 -2.04 10.31
N TYR A 89 15.36 -1.93 8.99
CA TYR A 89 15.41 -3.08 8.07
C TYR A 89 16.86 -3.38 7.66
N PRO A 90 17.24 -4.67 7.54
CA PRO A 90 18.51 -5.06 6.94
C PRO A 90 18.72 -4.45 5.56
N ILE A 91 19.77 -3.64 5.41
CA ILE A 91 20.07 -2.91 4.17
C ILE A 91 20.30 -3.87 3.00
N GLY A 92 20.98 -5.00 3.25
CA GLY A 92 21.22 -6.07 2.28
C GLY A 92 19.94 -6.59 1.64
N SER A 93 19.06 -7.15 2.47
CA SER A 93 17.73 -7.60 2.05
C SER A 93 16.92 -6.50 1.35
N MET A 94 17.04 -5.22 1.76
CA MET A 94 16.29 -4.13 1.14
C MET A 94 16.81 -3.84 -0.28
N LEU A 95 18.10 -3.53 -0.41
CA LEU A 95 18.74 -3.18 -1.68
C LEU A 95 18.57 -4.30 -2.72
N PHE A 96 18.91 -5.54 -2.35
CA PHE A 96 18.79 -6.69 -3.25
C PHE A 96 17.34 -7.14 -3.52
N SER A 97 16.34 -6.67 -2.77
CA SER A 97 14.93 -6.87 -3.13
C SER A 97 14.42 -5.95 -4.24
N ILE A 98 15.19 -4.90 -4.54
CA ILE A 98 14.80 -3.79 -5.43
C ILE A 98 15.53 -3.87 -6.78
N LEU A 99 16.77 -4.34 -6.78
CA LEU A 99 17.52 -4.59 -8.02
C LEU A 99 16.77 -5.59 -8.94
N PRO A 100 16.89 -5.46 -10.28
CA PRO A 100 16.55 -6.52 -11.24
C PRO A 100 17.24 -7.84 -10.88
N ASN A 101 16.57 -8.98 -11.07
CA ASN A 101 17.16 -10.30 -10.74
C ASN A 101 18.43 -10.60 -11.53
N ILE A 102 18.49 -10.15 -12.79
CA ILE A 102 19.67 -10.24 -13.68
C ILE A 102 20.91 -9.56 -13.07
N LEU A 103 20.74 -8.52 -12.24
CA LEU A 103 21.86 -7.86 -11.57
C LEU A 103 22.37 -8.60 -10.32
N LYS A 104 21.71 -9.70 -9.92
CA LYS A 104 22.02 -10.52 -8.74
C LYS A 104 22.68 -11.86 -9.09
N SER A 105 22.67 -12.25 -10.36
CA SER A 105 23.28 -13.51 -10.83
C SER A 105 24.80 -13.41 -10.87
N LYS A 106 25.48 -14.48 -10.42
CA LYS A 106 26.95 -14.61 -10.53
C LYS A 106 27.43 -14.70 -11.97
N ASP A 107 26.58 -15.15 -12.87
CA ASP A 107 26.92 -15.39 -14.26
C ASP A 107 27.08 -14.04 -14.99
N ILE A 108 28.33 -13.59 -15.14
CA ILE A 108 28.68 -12.34 -15.84
C ILE A 108 28.69 -12.61 -17.36
N ASN A 109 27.54 -13.01 -17.89
CA ASN A 109 27.34 -13.21 -19.33
C ASN A 109 27.53 -11.88 -20.07
N GLU A 110 27.77 -11.90 -21.38
CA GLU A 110 27.96 -10.66 -22.16
C GLU A 110 26.78 -9.68 -22.09
N LYS A 111 25.56 -10.18 -21.84
CA LYS A 111 24.37 -9.35 -21.56
C LYS A 111 24.49 -8.54 -20.26
N ASN A 112 25.26 -9.02 -19.28
CA ASN A 112 25.66 -8.27 -18.10
C ASN A 112 26.83 -7.30 -18.40
N LYS A 113 27.74 -7.62 -19.34
CA LYS A 113 28.75 -6.67 -19.85
C LYS A 113 28.11 -5.50 -20.63
N LYS A 114 26.98 -5.71 -21.31
CA LYS A 114 26.16 -4.67 -21.97
C LYS A 114 25.49 -3.66 -21.00
N PHE A 115 25.80 -3.70 -19.70
CA PHE A 115 25.60 -2.54 -18.80
C PHE A 115 26.59 -1.39 -19.11
N CYS A 116 27.63 -1.65 -19.90
CA CYS A 116 28.47 -0.63 -20.53
C CYS A 116 27.67 0.18 -21.56
N PHE A 117 27.89 1.50 -21.55
CA PHE A 117 27.24 2.46 -22.43
C PHE A 117 27.38 2.10 -23.92
N GLU A 118 26.28 2.18 -24.67
CA GLU A 118 26.35 2.66 -26.05
C GLU A 118 26.81 4.12 -25.99
N LYS A 119 28.01 4.44 -26.53
CA LYS A 119 28.61 5.79 -26.45
C LYS A 119 27.76 6.91 -27.10
N ASN A 120 26.69 6.58 -27.81
CA ASN A 120 25.86 7.52 -28.55
C ASN A 120 24.83 8.22 -27.63
N ILE A 121 25.31 9.18 -26.83
CA ILE A 121 24.47 10.09 -26.01
C ILE A 121 23.73 11.13 -26.89
N ASN A 122 24.17 11.31 -28.15
CA ASN A 122 23.74 12.42 -29.01
C ASN A 122 22.32 12.30 -29.59
N GLN A 123 21.58 11.22 -29.31
CA GLN A 123 20.13 11.19 -29.59
C GLN A 123 19.36 11.93 -28.48
N VAL A 124 19.38 13.26 -28.56
CA VAL A 124 18.38 14.09 -27.90
C VAL A 124 17.02 13.72 -28.49
N ASN A 125 16.22 12.97 -27.73
CA ASN A 125 14.85 12.61 -28.12
C ASN A 125 14.07 13.87 -28.53
N GLN A 126 13.85 14.08 -29.82
CA GLN A 126 13.12 15.26 -30.32
C GLN A 126 11.70 15.27 -29.76
N PHE A 127 11.44 16.15 -28.79
CA PHE A 127 10.12 16.31 -28.20
C PHE A 127 9.11 16.83 -29.24
N LYS A 128 8.28 15.94 -29.78
CA LYS A 128 7.20 16.26 -30.71
C LYS A 128 5.82 16.08 -30.07
N ILE A 129 4.91 17.01 -30.38
CA ILE A 129 3.52 17.00 -29.90
C ILE A 129 2.63 16.52 -31.05
N ASN A 130 1.96 15.38 -30.87
CA ASN A 130 1.10 14.79 -31.91
C ASN A 130 -0.24 15.52 -32.06
N LYS A 131 -0.77 16.06 -30.95
CA LYS A 131 -2.07 16.75 -30.94
C LYS A 131 -1.97 18.06 -30.16
N LYS A 132 -2.28 19.17 -30.82
CA LYS A 132 -2.40 20.49 -30.17
C LYS A 132 -3.58 20.46 -29.16
N PHE A 133 -3.42 21.16 -28.03
CA PHE A 133 -4.46 21.30 -27.01
C PHE A 133 -4.40 22.70 -26.38
N SER A 134 -5.57 23.30 -26.14
CA SER A 134 -5.71 24.59 -25.47
C SER A 134 -5.75 24.45 -23.95
N LEU A 135 -5.02 25.32 -23.25
CA LEU A 135 -5.04 25.46 -21.80
C LEU A 135 -5.73 26.78 -21.45
N SER A 136 -6.59 26.80 -20.43
CA SER A 136 -7.16 28.06 -19.92
C SER A 136 -6.17 28.76 -18.99
N ASN A 137 -6.27 30.09 -18.88
CA ASN A 137 -5.39 30.89 -18.01
C ASN A 137 -5.41 30.39 -16.56
N LYS A 138 -6.58 29.96 -16.04
CA LYS A 138 -6.71 29.35 -14.71
C LYS A 138 -5.88 28.07 -14.52
N ILE A 139 -5.69 27.27 -15.58
CA ILE A 139 -4.82 26.08 -15.57
C ILE A 139 -3.35 26.51 -15.67
N LEU A 140 -3.04 27.44 -16.59
CA LEU A 140 -1.67 27.91 -16.84
C LEU A 140 -1.03 28.54 -15.61
N LEU A 141 -1.77 29.39 -14.89
CA LEU A 141 -1.32 30.02 -13.63
C LEU A 141 -0.89 28.98 -12.58
N LYS A 142 -1.63 27.88 -12.44
CA LYS A 142 -1.31 26.80 -11.49
C LYS A 142 -0.11 25.96 -11.92
N ILE A 143 0.02 25.69 -13.22
CA ILE A 143 1.22 25.05 -13.79
C ILE A 143 2.45 25.95 -13.56
N ASN A 144 2.34 27.25 -13.80
CA ASN A 144 3.43 28.19 -13.58
C ASN A 144 3.84 28.26 -12.09
N LYS A 145 2.90 28.21 -11.13
CA LYS A 145 3.23 28.13 -9.69
C LYS A 145 4.09 26.91 -9.33
N ILE A 146 3.91 25.77 -10.00
CA ILE A 146 4.76 24.58 -9.81
C ILE A 146 6.14 24.79 -10.47
N LEU A 147 6.17 25.37 -11.67
CA LEU A 147 7.39 25.52 -12.47
C LEU A 147 8.33 26.61 -11.95
N VAL A 148 7.80 27.72 -11.42
CA VAL A 148 8.62 28.83 -10.88
C VAL A 148 9.50 28.35 -9.74
N GLN A 149 9.03 27.40 -8.93
CA GLN A 149 9.73 27.01 -7.71
C GLN A 149 10.95 26.12 -7.97
N ASN A 150 11.05 25.41 -9.12
CA ASN A 150 12.21 24.57 -9.57
C ASN A 150 12.95 23.78 -8.45
N SER A 151 12.24 23.35 -7.40
CA SER A 151 12.82 22.79 -6.17
C SER A 151 11.83 21.82 -5.53
N PHE A 152 12.26 21.16 -4.44
CA PHE A 152 11.39 20.29 -3.66
C PHE A 152 10.19 21.04 -3.09
N LYS A 153 9.04 20.82 -3.74
CA LYS A 153 7.75 21.36 -3.35
C LYS A 153 6.71 20.26 -3.54
N PHE A 154 5.96 20.02 -2.48
CA PHE A 154 4.91 19.02 -2.47
C PHE A 154 3.57 19.69 -2.76
N TRP A 155 2.80 19.09 -3.66
CA TRP A 155 1.49 19.56 -4.10
C TRP A 155 0.42 18.49 -3.90
N LEU A 156 -0.71 18.86 -3.31
CA LEU A 156 -1.94 18.06 -3.35
C LEU A 156 -2.84 18.55 -4.49
N ILE A 157 -3.30 17.62 -5.31
CA ILE A 157 -4.36 17.81 -6.30
C ILE A 157 -5.60 17.04 -5.86
N SER A 158 -6.71 17.74 -5.65
CA SER A 158 -8.00 17.14 -5.32
C SER A 158 -9.17 17.97 -5.87
N GLU A 159 -10.36 17.36 -5.93
CA GLU A 159 -11.61 18.05 -6.33
C GLU A 159 -11.52 18.75 -7.70
N ILE A 160 -11.00 18.04 -8.70
CA ILE A 160 -10.92 18.51 -10.09
C ILE A 160 -11.72 17.57 -11.00
N ASN A 161 -12.60 18.13 -11.84
CA ASN A 161 -13.24 17.38 -12.93
C ASN A 161 -12.17 16.75 -13.85
N LEU A 162 -12.42 15.51 -14.29
CA LEU A 162 -11.53 14.72 -15.12
C LEU A 162 -10.99 15.47 -16.37
N TYR A 163 -11.81 16.29 -17.03
CA TYR A 163 -11.40 17.07 -18.20
C TYR A 163 -10.34 18.12 -17.87
N VAL A 164 -10.58 18.92 -16.82
CA VAL A 164 -9.65 19.96 -16.34
C VAL A 164 -8.35 19.31 -15.85
N LYS A 165 -8.47 18.18 -15.14
CA LYS A 165 -7.37 17.36 -14.63
C LYS A 165 -6.46 16.83 -15.76
N ILE A 166 -7.05 16.30 -16.83
CA ILE A 166 -6.32 15.87 -18.03
C ILE A 166 -5.58 17.06 -18.67
N LYS A 167 -6.27 18.18 -18.92
CA LYS A 167 -5.62 19.37 -19.51
C LYS A 167 -4.47 19.89 -18.65
N PHE A 168 -4.64 19.94 -17.33
CA PHE A 168 -3.61 20.31 -16.38
C PHE A 168 -2.36 19.43 -16.52
N TYR A 169 -2.50 18.10 -16.50
CA TYR A 169 -1.36 17.19 -16.65
C TYR A 169 -0.69 17.27 -18.01
N LEU A 170 -1.45 17.36 -19.11
CA LEU A 170 -0.87 17.55 -20.45
C LEU A 170 -0.05 18.85 -20.53
N GLY A 171 -0.56 19.95 -19.96
CA GLY A 171 0.17 21.22 -19.89
C GLY A 171 1.44 21.15 -19.03
N LEU A 172 1.37 20.44 -17.90
CA LEU A 172 2.50 20.24 -17.00
C LEU A 172 3.59 19.38 -17.67
N PHE A 173 3.23 18.21 -18.21
CA PHE A 173 4.15 17.31 -18.89
C PHE A 173 4.85 17.98 -20.07
N LYS A 174 4.12 18.76 -20.88
CA LYS A 174 4.69 19.56 -21.98
C LYS A 174 5.81 20.50 -21.50
N LYS A 175 5.74 21.04 -20.28
CA LYS A 175 6.75 21.96 -19.73
C LYS A 175 7.99 21.23 -19.18
N PHE A 176 7.84 20.05 -18.56
CA PHE A 176 8.97 19.23 -18.11
C PHE A 176 9.69 18.54 -19.27
N LEU A 177 8.95 17.96 -20.22
CA LEU A 177 9.51 17.30 -21.40
C LEU A 177 10.30 18.28 -22.29
N LYS A 178 9.85 19.54 -22.42
CA LYS A 178 10.60 20.61 -23.10
C LYS A 178 11.97 20.92 -22.46
N LYS A 179 12.16 20.62 -21.17
CA LYS A 179 13.45 20.76 -20.46
C LYS A 179 14.30 19.48 -20.52
N ASN A 180 13.91 18.48 -21.34
CA ASN A 180 14.49 17.14 -21.37
C ASN A 180 14.55 16.44 -20.00
N LEU A 181 13.59 16.76 -19.11
CA LEU A 181 13.45 16.13 -17.80
C LEU A 181 12.55 14.90 -17.90
N GLN A 182 12.95 13.83 -17.23
CA GLN A 182 12.20 12.59 -17.14
C GLN A 182 11.08 12.72 -16.10
N ILE A 183 9.98 11.98 -16.30
CA ILE A 183 8.79 12.03 -15.44
C ILE A 183 8.47 10.63 -14.94
N LEU A 184 8.25 10.50 -13.64
CA LEU A 184 7.77 9.26 -13.00
C LEU A 184 6.29 9.40 -12.61
N ILE A 185 5.46 8.51 -13.12
CA ILE A 185 4.04 8.40 -12.80
C ILE A 185 3.78 7.09 -12.07
N ILE A 186 3.39 7.17 -10.80
CA ILE A 186 3.06 6.03 -9.94
C ILE A 186 1.55 5.89 -9.86
N VAL A 187 1.04 4.68 -10.11
CA VAL A 187 -0.39 4.32 -10.07
C VAL A 187 -0.64 3.08 -9.20
N PRO A 188 -1.85 2.91 -8.63
CA PRO A 188 -2.13 1.79 -7.74
C PRO A 188 -2.28 0.45 -8.49
N PHE A 189 -2.79 0.48 -9.73
CA PHE A 189 -3.16 -0.72 -10.49
C PHE A 189 -2.64 -0.71 -11.93
N ILE A 190 -2.41 -1.91 -12.48
CA ILE A 190 -1.93 -2.12 -13.86
C ILE A 190 -2.86 -1.50 -14.91
N LYS A 191 -4.19 -1.56 -14.70
CA LYS A 191 -5.19 -0.94 -15.60
C LYS A 191 -4.99 0.57 -15.79
N ASP A 192 -4.51 1.26 -14.75
CA ASP A 192 -4.36 2.71 -14.76
C ASP A 192 -3.14 3.12 -15.59
N ILE A 193 -2.10 2.26 -15.61
CA ILE A 193 -0.95 2.41 -16.50
C ILE A 193 -1.42 2.47 -17.96
N TYR A 194 -2.18 1.46 -18.42
CA TYR A 194 -2.61 1.39 -19.82
C TYR A 194 -3.57 2.52 -20.20
N ARG A 195 -4.46 2.92 -19.27
CA ARG A 195 -5.35 4.09 -19.47
C ARG A 195 -4.57 5.39 -19.63
N ILE A 196 -3.53 5.62 -18.81
CA ILE A 196 -2.67 6.82 -18.91
C ILE A 196 -1.78 6.73 -20.15
N LEU A 197 -1.21 5.56 -20.48
CA LEU A 197 -0.41 5.35 -21.69
C LEU A 197 -1.20 5.72 -22.95
N PHE A 198 -2.42 5.20 -23.08
CA PHE A 198 -3.30 5.47 -24.23
C PHE A 198 -3.60 6.96 -24.36
N LEU A 199 -3.79 7.67 -23.24
CA LEU A 199 -3.97 9.11 -23.25
C LEU A 199 -2.68 9.83 -23.67
N LEU A 200 -1.53 9.49 -23.10
CA LEU A 200 -0.26 10.19 -23.37
C LEU A 200 0.23 9.98 -24.81
N LYS A 201 0.14 8.76 -25.36
CA LYS A 201 0.52 8.46 -26.76
C LYS A 201 -0.27 9.30 -27.79
N LYS A 202 -1.50 9.71 -27.47
CA LYS A 202 -2.30 10.61 -28.33
C LYS A 202 -1.78 12.05 -28.38
N TYR A 203 -0.99 12.49 -27.39
CA TYR A 203 -0.54 13.88 -27.28
C TYR A 203 0.98 14.06 -27.47
N PHE A 204 1.79 13.07 -27.08
CA PHE A 204 3.25 13.17 -27.10
C PHE A 204 3.88 12.03 -27.90
N ASN A 205 4.81 12.38 -28.79
CA ASN A 205 5.74 11.42 -29.39
C ASN A 205 7.07 11.50 -28.63
N VAL A 206 7.15 10.74 -27.54
CA VAL A 206 8.35 10.56 -26.71
C VAL A 206 8.42 9.11 -26.23
N PRO A 207 9.58 8.58 -25.84
CA PRO A 207 9.67 7.26 -25.22
C PRO A 207 8.93 7.20 -23.88
N ILE A 208 7.85 6.41 -23.83
CA ILE A 208 7.05 6.13 -22.63
C ILE A 208 7.12 4.63 -22.35
N ASN A 209 7.63 4.25 -21.18
CA ASN A 209 7.76 2.85 -20.75
C ASN A 209 6.93 2.53 -19.50
N ILE A 210 6.61 1.24 -19.35
CA ILE A 210 5.69 0.72 -18.33
C ILE A 210 6.45 -0.17 -17.34
N VAL A 211 6.18 -0.04 -16.04
CA VAL A 211 6.75 -0.89 -14.98
C VAL A 211 5.64 -1.50 -14.12
N HIS A 212 5.53 -2.83 -14.10
CA HIS A 212 4.61 -3.53 -13.21
C HIS A 212 5.08 -4.95 -12.85
N SER A 213 4.51 -5.52 -11.79
CA SER A 213 4.83 -6.86 -11.25
C SER A 213 4.78 -8.02 -12.25
N ASN A 214 4.04 -7.87 -13.36
CA ASN A 214 3.85 -8.93 -14.36
C ASN A 214 4.87 -8.89 -15.52
N LEU A 215 5.91 -8.05 -15.44
CA LEU A 215 6.98 -8.04 -16.45
C LEU A 215 7.93 -9.22 -16.24
N SER A 216 8.54 -9.70 -17.34
CA SER A 216 9.69 -10.61 -17.24
C SER A 216 10.93 -9.85 -16.78
N ASP A 217 11.86 -10.55 -16.11
CA ASP A 217 13.09 -9.95 -15.59
C ASP A 217 13.92 -9.26 -16.68
N LYS A 218 13.92 -9.80 -17.91
CA LYS A 218 14.58 -9.20 -19.08
C LYS A 218 13.97 -7.84 -19.44
N ILE A 219 12.64 -7.75 -19.59
CA ILE A 219 11.97 -6.49 -19.93
C ILE A 219 12.12 -5.47 -18.79
N PHE A 220 12.03 -5.90 -17.53
CA PHE A 220 12.23 -5.04 -16.37
C PHE A 220 13.65 -4.44 -16.37
N PHE A 221 14.67 -5.25 -16.66
CA PHE A 221 16.07 -4.83 -16.79
C PHE A 221 16.30 -3.89 -17.99
N ASP A 222 15.74 -4.18 -19.15
CA ASP A 222 15.87 -3.31 -20.34
C ASP A 222 15.29 -1.92 -20.07
N ILE A 223 14.15 -1.83 -19.36
CA ILE A 223 13.55 -0.55 -18.96
C ILE A 223 14.39 0.13 -17.88
N TRP A 224 14.98 -0.61 -16.93
CA TRP A 224 15.89 -0.08 -15.91
C TRP A 224 17.09 0.63 -16.56
N VAL A 225 17.77 -0.03 -17.50
CA VAL A 225 18.90 0.53 -18.26
C VAL A 225 18.47 1.75 -19.09
N LYS A 226 17.37 1.66 -19.83
CA LYS A 226 16.83 2.80 -20.61
C LYS A 226 16.45 4.00 -19.73
N THR A 227 16.02 3.77 -18.50
CA THR A 227 15.70 4.86 -17.55
C THR A 227 16.97 5.51 -17.01
N LYS A 228 17.96 4.68 -16.62
CA LYS A 228 19.28 5.11 -16.14
C LYS A 228 20.01 5.98 -17.17
N ASN A 229 19.92 5.60 -18.45
CA ASN A 229 20.64 6.25 -19.55
C ASN A 229 19.82 7.39 -20.20
N GLY A 230 18.75 7.88 -19.56
CA GLY A 230 17.95 9.01 -20.05
C GLY A 230 17.03 8.71 -21.25
N LYS A 231 17.11 7.51 -21.85
CA LYS A 231 16.35 7.13 -23.06
C LYS A 231 14.82 7.11 -22.83
N ASN A 232 14.36 6.93 -21.59
CA ASN A 232 12.93 7.00 -21.23
C ASN A 232 12.54 8.42 -20.78
N SER A 233 11.66 9.10 -21.51
CA SER A 233 11.13 10.42 -21.12
C SER A 233 10.04 10.34 -20.05
N ILE A 234 9.18 9.31 -20.12
CA ILE A 234 8.16 9.04 -19.10
C ILE A 234 8.22 7.56 -18.70
N VAL A 235 8.16 7.29 -17.40
CA VAL A 235 7.94 5.95 -16.85
C VAL A 235 6.64 5.94 -16.07
N ILE A 236 5.74 5.03 -16.42
CA ILE A 236 4.45 4.82 -15.73
C ILE A 236 4.50 3.46 -15.04
N GLY A 237 4.23 3.38 -13.74
CA GLY A 237 4.30 2.09 -13.06
C GLY A 237 3.64 1.97 -11.70
N THR A 238 3.68 0.74 -11.17
CA THR A 238 3.25 0.42 -9.81
C THR A 238 4.33 0.75 -8.78
N LYS A 239 4.15 0.30 -7.53
CA LYS A 239 5.00 0.57 -6.35
C LYS A 239 6.51 0.52 -6.64
N GLU A 240 6.94 -0.46 -7.40
CA GLU A 240 8.33 -0.82 -7.67
C GLU A 240 9.07 0.26 -8.49
N SER A 241 8.33 1.04 -9.29
CA SER A 241 8.89 2.09 -10.15
C SER A 241 9.57 3.23 -9.39
N ILE A 242 9.28 3.43 -8.10
CA ILE A 242 9.93 4.47 -7.29
C ILE A 242 11.43 4.29 -7.13
N PHE A 243 11.96 3.10 -7.37
CA PHE A 243 13.38 2.79 -7.24
C PHE A 243 14.14 2.74 -8.56
N PHE A 244 13.51 3.07 -9.69
CA PHE A 244 14.22 3.12 -10.96
C PHE A 244 15.26 4.26 -10.95
N PRO A 245 16.50 4.01 -11.39
CA PRO A 245 17.50 5.06 -11.57
C PRO A 245 17.11 5.89 -12.79
N PHE A 246 16.92 7.19 -12.57
CA PHE A 246 16.70 8.17 -13.63
C PHE A 246 17.98 8.98 -13.79
N LEU A 247 18.29 9.38 -15.02
CA LEU A 247 19.40 10.28 -15.33
C LEU A 247 19.08 11.72 -14.88
N LYS A 248 17.87 12.19 -15.18
CA LYS A 248 17.39 13.55 -14.92
C LYS A 248 15.90 13.52 -14.57
N LEU A 249 15.52 12.95 -13.43
CA LEU A 249 14.13 13.03 -12.97
C LEU A 249 13.78 14.49 -12.66
N GLY A 250 12.62 14.97 -13.12
CA GLY A 250 12.15 16.33 -12.87
C GLY A 250 10.80 16.41 -12.15
N LEU A 251 10.02 15.32 -12.14
CA LEU A 251 8.68 15.29 -11.56
C LEU A 251 8.29 13.88 -11.14
N ILE A 252 7.75 13.75 -9.93
CA ILE A 252 7.06 12.55 -9.45
C ILE A 252 5.56 12.85 -9.30
N ILE A 253 4.71 11.94 -9.79
CA ILE A 253 3.26 11.98 -9.57
C ILE A 253 2.81 10.67 -8.94
N ILE A 254 1.93 10.73 -7.95
CA ILE A 254 1.26 9.56 -7.38
C ILE A 254 -0.26 9.73 -7.52
N PHE A 255 -0.89 8.86 -8.29
CA PHE A 255 -2.34 8.79 -8.42
C PHE A 255 -2.96 7.98 -7.28
N GLU A 256 -4.13 8.41 -6.80
CA GLU A 256 -4.87 7.78 -5.69
C GLU A 256 -4.00 7.58 -4.43
N GLU A 257 -3.32 8.65 -3.98
CA GLU A 257 -2.26 8.58 -2.95
C GLU A 257 -2.62 7.82 -1.65
N HIS A 258 -3.92 7.75 -1.34
CA HIS A 258 -4.48 7.16 -0.13
C HIS A 258 -4.59 5.62 -0.12
N ASN A 259 -4.53 4.93 -1.28
CA ASN A 259 -5.24 3.67 -1.59
C ASN A 259 -4.96 2.37 -0.78
N LEU A 260 -4.14 2.36 0.28
CA LEU A 260 -3.67 1.18 1.05
C LEU A 260 -2.92 0.07 0.28
N ILE A 261 -3.02 0.00 -1.05
CA ILE A 261 -1.87 -0.24 -1.94
C ILE A 261 -0.88 0.94 -1.71
N TYR A 262 0.32 0.96 -2.28
CA TYR A 262 1.46 1.78 -1.80
C TYR A 262 1.96 1.45 -0.40
N LYS A 263 1.14 1.01 0.56
CA LYS A 263 1.63 0.36 1.79
C LYS A 263 2.11 -1.06 1.46
N ASN A 264 3.19 -1.46 2.12
CA ASN A 264 3.91 -2.74 2.00
C ASN A 264 4.48 -2.99 0.58
N LEU A 265 5.81 -2.88 0.45
CA LEU A 265 6.56 -3.28 -0.75
C LEU A 265 7.32 -4.57 -0.45
N ASN A 266 7.07 -5.61 -1.23
CA ASN A 266 7.66 -6.94 -1.05
C ASN A 266 7.53 -7.45 0.41
N LYS A 267 8.65 -7.56 1.12
CA LYS A 267 8.72 -8.04 2.52
C LYS A 267 8.80 -6.88 3.55
N PHE A 268 8.74 -5.63 3.10
CA PHE A 268 8.99 -4.43 3.92
C PHE A 268 7.72 -3.58 4.04
N ASN A 269 7.39 -3.14 5.25
CA ASN A 269 6.20 -2.33 5.54
C ASN A 269 6.45 -0.84 5.23
N LEU A 270 6.93 -0.57 4.02
CA LEU A 270 7.18 0.78 3.52
C LEU A 270 5.90 1.38 2.94
N ASN A 271 5.82 2.71 2.91
CA ASN A 271 4.76 3.44 2.21
C ASN A 271 5.36 4.16 0.99
N ILE A 272 5.01 3.74 -0.22
CA ILE A 272 5.56 4.31 -1.47
C ILE A 272 5.29 5.81 -1.57
N ARG A 273 4.16 6.29 -1.03
CA ARG A 273 3.90 7.72 -0.97
C ARG A 273 4.96 8.45 -0.15
N ASP A 274 5.22 7.99 1.07
CA ASP A 274 6.20 8.63 1.95
C ASP A 274 7.63 8.49 1.41
N ILE A 275 7.98 7.37 0.75
CA ILE A 275 9.24 7.21 -0.01
C ILE A 275 9.34 8.20 -1.17
N SER A 276 8.25 8.43 -1.90
CA SER A 276 8.25 9.34 -3.05
C SER A 276 8.47 10.79 -2.62
N ILE A 277 7.92 11.19 -1.47
CA ILE A 277 8.20 12.50 -0.86
C ILE A 277 9.68 12.61 -0.49
N LEU A 278 10.23 11.58 0.16
CA LEU A 278 11.65 11.52 0.50
C LEU A 278 12.53 11.62 -0.75
N ARG A 279 12.20 10.87 -1.82
CA ARG A 279 12.91 10.90 -3.10
C ARG A 279 12.85 12.28 -3.74
N ALA A 280 11.66 12.87 -3.83
CA ALA A 280 11.47 14.21 -4.36
C ALA A 280 12.27 15.27 -3.59
N CYS A 281 12.36 15.12 -2.26
CA CYS A 281 13.19 15.97 -1.41
C CYS A 281 14.68 15.78 -1.67
N LYS A 282 15.15 14.52 -1.79
CA LYS A 282 16.56 14.21 -2.05
C LYS A 282 17.04 14.55 -3.47
N GLU A 283 16.13 14.54 -4.45
CA GLU A 283 16.41 14.95 -5.83
C GLU A 283 16.07 16.42 -6.10
N ASN A 284 15.58 17.16 -5.08
CA ASN A 284 15.15 18.56 -5.14
C ASN A 284 14.11 18.86 -6.25
N ILE A 285 13.13 17.97 -6.43
CA ILE A 285 12.11 18.05 -7.49
C ILE A 285 10.69 18.21 -6.92
N PRO A 286 9.76 18.83 -7.69
CA PRO A 286 8.36 18.84 -7.33
C PRO A 286 7.75 17.43 -7.31
N ILE A 287 6.83 17.22 -6.37
CA ILE A 287 5.99 16.03 -6.28
C ILE A 287 4.52 16.39 -6.21
N ILE A 288 3.70 15.68 -6.96
CA ILE A 288 2.24 15.79 -6.97
C ILE A 288 1.64 14.53 -6.36
N LEU A 289 0.87 14.70 -5.30
CA LEU A 289 -0.10 13.70 -4.87
C LEU A 289 -1.47 14.04 -5.43
N ASP A 290 -2.07 13.07 -6.09
CA ASP A 290 -3.37 13.18 -6.71
C ASP A 290 -4.36 12.28 -5.97
N SER A 291 -5.45 12.85 -5.46
CA SER A 291 -6.53 12.10 -4.83
C SER A 291 -7.81 12.91 -4.78
N ASN A 292 -8.94 12.30 -5.15
CA ASN A 292 -10.26 12.89 -4.86
C ASN A 292 -10.69 12.68 -3.41
N THR A 293 -10.04 11.75 -2.69
CA THR A 293 -10.26 11.41 -1.29
C THR A 293 -8.92 11.42 -0.53
N PRO A 294 -8.25 12.58 -0.36
CA PRO A 294 -6.88 12.65 0.18
C PRO A 294 -6.79 12.12 1.61
N SER A 295 -5.75 11.35 1.91
CA SER A 295 -5.58 10.76 3.24
C SER A 295 -5.43 11.82 4.33
N LEU A 296 -5.80 11.47 5.56
CA LEU A 296 -5.78 12.41 6.68
C LEU A 296 -4.36 12.88 6.99
N LYS A 297 -3.33 12.05 6.76
CA LYS A 297 -1.91 12.46 6.85
C LYS A 297 -1.52 13.50 5.80
N THR A 298 -2.12 13.47 4.62
CA THR A 298 -1.93 14.52 3.60
C THR A 298 -2.70 15.78 3.97
N LEU A 299 -3.98 15.67 4.36
CA LEU A 299 -4.79 16.82 4.77
C LEU A 299 -4.25 17.54 6.01
N TYR A 300 -3.72 16.81 6.99
CA TYR A 300 -2.99 17.37 8.13
C TYR A 300 -1.80 18.24 7.69
N ASN A 301 -0.98 17.74 6.76
CA ASN A 301 0.17 18.48 6.25
C ASN A 301 -0.25 19.69 5.36
N VAL A 302 -1.45 19.69 4.76
CA VAL A 302 -2.07 20.88 4.13
C VAL A 302 -2.42 21.92 5.19
N VAL A 303 -3.12 21.51 6.26
CA VAL A 303 -3.49 22.41 7.39
C VAL A 303 -2.25 23.04 8.02
N HIS A 304 -1.17 22.28 8.18
CA HIS A 304 0.13 22.77 8.67
C HIS A 304 1.01 23.47 7.61
N LYS A 305 0.45 23.87 6.46
CA LYS A 305 1.15 24.63 5.38
C LYS A 305 2.42 23.96 4.83
N LYS A 306 2.61 22.64 5.05
CA LYS A 306 3.72 21.84 4.49
C LYS A 306 3.47 21.41 3.04
N ILE A 307 2.24 21.58 2.58
CA ILE A 307 1.72 21.13 1.29
C ILE A 307 0.97 22.29 0.64
N PHE A 308 1.26 22.54 -0.63
CA PHE A 308 0.45 23.43 -1.45
C PHE A 308 -0.76 22.68 -2.00
N TRP A 309 -1.96 23.25 -1.89
CA TRP A 309 -3.18 22.62 -2.37
C TRP A 309 -3.67 23.27 -3.68
N ILE A 310 -3.94 22.43 -4.68
CA ILE A 310 -4.53 22.81 -5.96
C ILE A 310 -5.91 22.15 -6.08
N ASN A 311 -6.95 22.94 -5.83
CA ASN A 311 -8.35 22.66 -6.16
C ASN A 311 -8.79 23.57 -7.31
N PHE A 312 -9.90 23.27 -8.00
CA PHE A 312 -10.45 24.12 -9.07
C PHE A 312 -11.82 24.74 -8.76
N ASN A 313 -12.31 24.59 -7.52
CA ASN A 313 -13.56 25.17 -7.00
C ASN A 313 -14.72 25.11 -8.01
N GLN A 314 -15.07 23.88 -8.44
CA GLN A 314 -16.18 23.67 -9.35
C GLN A 314 -17.43 23.20 -8.58
N LYS A 315 -18.59 23.75 -8.94
CA LYS A 315 -19.89 23.19 -8.54
C LYS A 315 -20.03 21.83 -9.23
N ASN A 316 -19.82 20.73 -8.51
CA ASN A 316 -20.18 19.41 -9.01
C ASN A 316 -21.70 19.38 -9.23
N THR A 317 -22.13 19.04 -10.45
CA THR A 317 -23.53 18.74 -10.76
C THR A 317 -24.01 17.62 -9.86
N SER A 318 -24.96 17.91 -8.98
CA SER A 318 -25.44 16.98 -7.94
C SER A 318 -26.26 15.85 -8.56
N LEU A 319 -25.73 14.64 -8.52
CA LEU A 319 -26.55 13.44 -8.69
C LEU A 319 -27.49 13.27 -7.49
N ILE A 320 -28.66 12.70 -7.75
CA ILE A 320 -29.57 12.25 -6.70
C ILE A 320 -29.07 10.90 -6.19
N LEU A 321 -28.22 10.95 -5.17
CA LEU A 321 -27.79 9.78 -4.39
C LEU A 321 -28.86 9.45 -3.36
N LYS A 322 -29.50 8.28 -3.46
CA LYS A 322 -30.43 7.78 -2.45
C LYS A 322 -29.75 6.71 -1.62
N ASN A 323 -29.18 7.13 -0.49
CA ASN A 323 -28.65 6.24 0.53
C ASN A 323 -29.82 5.74 1.40
N LYS A 324 -29.90 4.43 1.63
CA LYS A 324 -30.80 3.83 2.63
C LYS A 324 -29.99 2.93 3.55
N ILE A 325 -29.93 3.32 4.82
CA ILE A 325 -29.32 2.52 5.89
C ILE A 325 -30.38 1.50 6.35
N ILE A 326 -29.95 0.25 6.50
CA ILE A 326 -30.76 -0.87 6.97
C ILE A 326 -30.23 -1.31 8.33
N ASP A 327 -31.12 -1.31 9.33
CA ASP A 327 -30.85 -1.83 10.66
C ASP A 327 -30.94 -3.37 10.68
N LEU A 328 -29.78 -4.03 10.76
CA LEU A 328 -29.69 -5.49 10.84
C LEU A 328 -30.32 -6.10 12.10
N LYS A 329 -30.61 -5.31 13.14
CA LYS A 329 -31.29 -5.80 14.36
C LYS A 329 -32.79 -5.98 14.16
N LYS A 330 -33.39 -5.30 13.18
CA LYS A 330 -34.84 -5.29 12.89
C LYS A 330 -35.23 -6.15 11.68
N GLU A 331 -34.27 -6.85 11.09
CA GLU A 331 -34.41 -7.52 9.79
C GLU A 331 -34.20 -9.03 9.89
N LYS A 332 -34.95 -9.79 9.07
CA LYS A 332 -34.65 -11.20 8.82
C LYS A 332 -33.46 -11.27 7.87
N ILE A 333 -32.36 -11.91 8.30
CA ILE A 333 -31.10 -11.98 7.55
C ILE A 333 -30.95 -13.35 6.88
N ARG A 334 -31.05 -13.37 5.55
CA ARG A 334 -30.78 -14.56 4.72
C ARG A 334 -29.38 -14.46 4.14
N THR A 335 -28.45 -15.25 4.68
CA THR A 335 -27.11 -15.46 4.09
C THR A 335 -26.21 -14.22 4.10
N GLY A 336 -26.52 -13.26 4.98
CA GLY A 336 -25.90 -11.93 5.09
C GLY A 336 -26.80 -10.80 4.61
N LEU A 337 -27.77 -11.09 3.73
CA LEU A 337 -28.67 -10.09 3.14
C LEU A 337 -29.97 -9.96 3.95
N SER A 338 -30.39 -8.74 4.28
CA SER A 338 -31.73 -8.45 4.79
C SER A 338 -32.82 -8.68 3.73
N ASP A 339 -34.04 -8.99 4.18
CA ASP A 339 -35.20 -9.13 3.30
C ASP A 339 -35.51 -7.82 2.54
N THR A 340 -35.34 -6.65 3.16
CA THR A 340 -35.47 -5.35 2.44
C THR A 340 -34.48 -5.18 1.29
N LEU A 341 -33.23 -5.62 1.44
CA LEU A 341 -32.24 -5.57 0.35
C LEU A 341 -32.62 -6.58 -0.73
N ILE A 342 -33.00 -7.80 -0.37
CA ILE A 342 -33.44 -8.84 -1.31
C ILE A 342 -34.61 -8.33 -2.18
N ASN A 343 -35.62 -7.71 -1.58
CA ASN A 343 -36.76 -7.15 -2.31
C ASN A 343 -36.33 -6.04 -3.30
N LYS A 344 -35.45 -5.12 -2.89
CA LYS A 344 -34.94 -4.09 -3.81
C LYS A 344 -33.99 -4.64 -4.89
N ILE A 345 -33.32 -5.76 -4.66
CA ILE A 345 -32.56 -6.46 -5.70
C ILE A 345 -33.50 -6.97 -6.78
N PHE A 346 -34.60 -7.64 -6.42
CA PHE A 346 -35.61 -8.08 -7.38
C PHE A 346 -36.23 -6.91 -8.16
N GLU A 347 -36.62 -5.82 -7.49
CA GLU A 347 -37.14 -4.61 -8.18
C GLU A 347 -36.13 -3.99 -9.16
N ASN A 348 -34.86 -3.89 -8.78
CA ASN A 348 -33.83 -3.28 -9.63
C ASN A 348 -33.54 -4.15 -10.87
N ILE A 349 -33.62 -5.47 -10.72
CA ILE A 349 -33.44 -6.43 -11.83
C ILE A 349 -34.65 -6.42 -12.76
N LYS A 350 -35.89 -6.35 -12.23
CA LYS A 350 -37.11 -6.14 -13.04
C LYS A 350 -37.03 -4.88 -13.91
N LYS A 351 -36.29 -3.86 -13.48
CA LYS A 351 -36.01 -2.62 -14.24
C LYS A 351 -34.81 -2.72 -15.19
N ASN A 352 -34.36 -3.93 -15.51
CA ASN A 352 -33.21 -4.23 -16.36
C ASN A 352 -31.87 -3.59 -15.93
N PHE A 353 -31.69 -3.34 -14.62
CA PHE A 353 -30.44 -2.83 -14.07
C PHE A 353 -29.66 -3.88 -13.27
N SER A 354 -28.33 -3.80 -13.34
CA SER A 354 -27.44 -4.67 -12.57
C SER A 354 -27.36 -4.23 -11.10
N VAL A 355 -27.08 -5.19 -10.23
CA VAL A 355 -26.85 -5.03 -8.79
C VAL A 355 -25.39 -5.31 -8.47
N LEU A 356 -24.81 -4.55 -7.55
CA LEU A 356 -23.45 -4.76 -7.04
C LEU A 356 -23.48 -5.01 -5.53
N LEU A 357 -23.26 -6.26 -5.13
CA LEU A 357 -23.16 -6.69 -3.73
C LEU A 357 -21.71 -6.76 -3.27
N ILE A 358 -21.42 -6.12 -2.14
CA ILE A 358 -20.06 -5.98 -1.62
C ILE A 358 -20.03 -6.52 -0.20
N PHE A 359 -19.21 -7.57 -0.03
CA PHE A 359 -19.00 -8.28 1.22
C PHE A 359 -17.57 -8.05 1.71
N ASN A 360 -17.35 -8.22 3.01
CA ASN A 360 -16.04 -8.07 3.60
C ASN A 360 -15.20 -9.34 3.36
N PRO A 361 -13.87 -9.22 3.24
CA PRO A 361 -12.98 -10.37 3.15
C PRO A 361 -13.10 -11.37 4.31
N SER A 362 -13.52 -10.92 5.50
CA SER A 362 -13.83 -11.77 6.66
C SER A 362 -14.94 -12.76 6.40
N ASP A 363 -15.98 -12.30 5.71
CA ASP A 363 -17.26 -12.98 5.57
C ASP A 363 -17.08 -14.19 4.64
N PHE A 364 -16.11 -14.11 3.73
CA PHE A 364 -15.85 -15.13 2.73
C PHE A 364 -15.14 -16.38 3.25
N ILE A 365 -14.21 -16.28 4.22
CA ILE A 365 -13.45 -17.42 4.75
C ILE A 365 -13.10 -17.23 6.23
N PHE A 366 -13.67 -18.05 7.10
CA PHE A 366 -13.25 -18.16 8.51
C PHE A 366 -13.55 -19.55 9.09
N LEU A 367 -12.83 -19.92 10.15
CA LEU A 367 -13.09 -21.12 10.96
C LEU A 367 -13.90 -20.71 12.20
N GLY A 368 -15.14 -21.19 12.32
CA GLY A 368 -16.06 -20.90 13.42
C GLY A 368 -16.65 -22.16 14.06
N LEU A 369 -17.56 -21.97 15.02
CA LEU A 369 -18.39 -23.03 15.62
C LEU A 369 -19.82 -23.00 15.09
N ILE A 370 -20.42 -24.16 14.84
CA ILE A 370 -21.82 -24.26 14.45
C ILE A 370 -22.54 -25.32 15.30
N CYS A 371 -23.81 -25.07 15.61
CA CYS A 371 -24.71 -26.08 16.15
C CYS A 371 -25.25 -26.94 15.02
N ASN A 372 -25.05 -28.26 15.08
CA ASN A 372 -25.58 -29.18 14.06
C ASN A 372 -27.12 -29.25 14.05
N ASN A 373 -27.77 -29.02 15.20
CA ASN A 373 -29.22 -29.02 15.31
C ASN A 373 -29.83 -27.74 14.68
N CYS A 374 -29.76 -26.59 15.37
CA CYS A 374 -30.41 -25.35 14.91
C CYS A 374 -29.58 -24.46 13.96
N ASN A 375 -28.40 -24.91 13.47
CA ASN A 375 -27.48 -24.13 12.62
C ASN A 375 -26.97 -22.79 13.24
N TRP A 376 -27.15 -22.56 14.55
CA TRP A 376 -26.64 -21.38 15.24
C TRP A 376 -25.10 -21.26 15.13
N ILE A 377 -24.63 -20.04 14.91
CA ILE A 377 -23.20 -19.67 14.84
C ILE A 377 -22.99 -18.50 15.82
N PRO A 378 -22.02 -18.57 16.75
CA PRO A 378 -21.80 -17.51 17.73
C PRO A 378 -21.28 -16.23 17.04
N LYS A 379 -21.91 -15.10 17.39
CA LYS A 379 -21.59 -13.75 16.90
C LYS A 379 -21.15 -12.84 18.04
N CYS A 380 -20.36 -11.83 17.73
CA CYS A 380 -19.92 -10.83 18.70
C CYS A 380 -21.07 -9.89 19.10
N ASN A 381 -21.33 -9.74 20.39
CA ASN A 381 -22.42 -8.89 20.91
C ASN A 381 -22.25 -7.39 20.58
N PHE A 382 -21.06 -6.96 20.17
CA PHE A 382 -20.75 -5.57 19.82
C PHE A 382 -20.89 -5.29 18.32
N CYS A 383 -20.19 -6.04 17.47
CA CYS A 383 -20.15 -5.79 16.01
C CYS A 383 -20.92 -6.82 15.17
N HIS A 384 -21.61 -7.77 15.80
CA HIS A 384 -22.38 -8.86 15.19
C HIS A 384 -21.64 -9.74 14.14
N ASP A 385 -20.32 -9.57 13.94
CA ASP A 385 -19.45 -10.48 13.16
C ASP A 385 -19.31 -11.84 13.86
N TYR A 386 -19.03 -12.87 13.07
CA TYR A 386 -18.88 -14.23 13.53
C TYR A 386 -17.59 -14.44 14.35
N TYR A 387 -17.73 -15.12 15.48
CA TYR A 387 -16.58 -15.52 16.30
C TYR A 387 -15.72 -16.56 15.59
N LYS A 388 -14.39 -16.38 15.68
CA LYS A 388 -13.39 -17.23 15.02
C LYS A 388 -12.69 -18.11 16.04
N ILE A 389 -12.47 -19.38 15.72
CA ILE A 389 -11.78 -20.32 16.61
C ILE A 389 -10.29 -19.99 16.67
N ASN A 390 -9.78 -19.76 17.87
CA ASN A 390 -8.35 -19.78 18.13
C ASN A 390 -7.90 -21.25 18.30
N LYS A 391 -7.17 -21.76 17.29
CA LYS A 391 -6.70 -23.16 17.26
C LYS A 391 -5.76 -23.52 18.42
N HIS A 392 -5.10 -22.55 19.05
CA HIS A 392 -4.04 -22.79 20.04
C HIS A 392 -4.53 -22.78 21.49
N ASN A 393 -5.59 -22.03 21.82
CA ASN A 393 -5.95 -21.74 23.21
C ASN A 393 -7.39 -22.16 23.60
N ASN A 394 -8.05 -23.03 22.82
CA ASN A 394 -9.46 -23.45 23.00
C ASN A 394 -10.45 -22.30 23.28
N THR A 395 -10.24 -21.17 22.60
CA THR A 395 -11.02 -19.93 22.75
C THR A 395 -11.64 -19.53 21.42
N ILE A 396 -12.67 -18.70 21.48
CA ILE A 396 -13.25 -18.01 20.34
C ILE A 396 -12.99 -16.51 20.46
N PHE A 397 -12.64 -15.85 19.35
CA PHE A 397 -12.29 -14.42 19.35
C PHE A 397 -12.91 -13.67 18.19
N CYS A 398 -13.29 -12.41 18.42
CA CYS A 398 -13.72 -11.51 17.36
C CYS A 398 -12.48 -10.89 16.71
N SER A 399 -12.36 -10.96 15.37
CA SER A 399 -11.20 -10.36 14.69
C SER A 399 -11.21 -8.83 14.65
N TYR A 400 -12.34 -8.20 14.97
CA TYR A 400 -12.52 -6.75 14.91
C TYR A 400 -12.50 -6.11 16.31
N CYS A 401 -13.38 -6.57 17.19
CA CYS A 401 -13.43 -6.11 18.59
C CYS A 401 -12.35 -6.74 19.48
N LEU A 402 -11.52 -7.68 18.97
CA LEU A 402 -10.47 -8.42 19.71
C LEU A 402 -10.91 -9.14 21.02
N ILE A 403 -12.18 -9.10 21.38
CA ILE A 403 -12.78 -9.82 22.51
C ILE A 403 -12.56 -11.32 22.31
N ASN A 404 -12.19 -12.00 23.40
CA ASN A 404 -11.84 -13.41 23.43
C ASN A 404 -12.57 -14.11 24.58
N TYR A 405 -13.32 -15.16 24.28
CA TYR A 405 -14.07 -15.96 25.24
C TYR A 405 -13.60 -17.42 25.22
N LYS A 406 -13.80 -18.15 26.32
CA LYS A 406 -13.69 -19.62 26.32
C LYS A 406 -14.62 -20.20 25.23
N LYS A 407 -14.21 -21.27 24.55
CA LYS A 407 -15.09 -21.95 23.58
C LYS A 407 -16.39 -22.38 24.31
N PRO A 408 -17.59 -22.03 23.80
CA PRO A 408 -18.83 -22.61 24.29
C PRO A 408 -18.87 -24.12 24.01
N LEU A 409 -19.38 -24.88 24.99
CA LEU A 409 -19.59 -26.32 24.87
C LEU A 409 -20.95 -26.61 24.20
N PHE A 410 -21.99 -25.95 24.70
CA PHE A 410 -23.39 -26.06 24.29
C PHE A 410 -23.81 -24.92 23.35
N CYS A 411 -24.85 -25.14 22.56
CA CYS A 411 -25.49 -24.12 21.75
C CYS A 411 -26.35 -23.16 22.60
N TYR A 412 -26.08 -21.85 22.59
CA TYR A 412 -26.89 -20.87 23.34
C TYR A 412 -28.30 -20.60 22.77
N ASN A 413 -28.69 -21.28 21.69
CA ASN A 413 -30.01 -21.15 21.06
C ASN A 413 -30.90 -22.39 21.22
N CYS A 414 -30.33 -23.56 21.53
CA CYS A 414 -31.10 -24.81 21.65
C CYS A 414 -30.43 -25.85 22.58
N ASN A 415 -29.47 -25.43 23.41
CA ASN A 415 -28.70 -26.21 24.39
C ASN A 415 -27.96 -27.47 23.88
N PHE A 416 -28.01 -27.75 22.58
CA PHE A 416 -27.40 -28.93 21.94
C PHE A 416 -25.88 -29.00 22.10
N PHE A 417 -25.36 -30.22 22.30
CA PHE A 417 -23.95 -30.57 22.40
C PHE A 417 -23.61 -31.75 21.47
N PRO A 418 -22.39 -31.83 20.89
CA PRO A 418 -21.32 -30.83 20.92
C PRO A 418 -21.41 -29.82 19.76
N LEU A 419 -20.90 -28.61 19.97
CA LEU A 419 -20.67 -27.64 18.88
C LEU A 419 -19.51 -28.08 17.97
N THR A 420 -19.80 -28.24 16.68
CA THR A 420 -18.83 -28.67 15.66
C THR A 420 -18.04 -27.49 15.09
N LYS A 421 -16.84 -27.78 14.55
CA LYS A 421 -16.00 -26.78 13.87
C LYS A 421 -16.41 -26.73 12.40
N PHE A 422 -16.69 -25.55 11.87
CA PHE A 422 -16.96 -25.38 10.43
C PHE A 422 -16.02 -24.34 9.82
N ASN A 423 -15.59 -24.59 8.58
CA ASN A 423 -15.03 -23.56 7.73
C ASN A 423 -16.18 -22.91 6.96
N PHE A 424 -16.50 -21.66 7.28
CA PHE A 424 -17.26 -20.84 6.34
C PHE A 424 -16.36 -20.53 5.15
N GLY A 425 -16.92 -20.58 3.95
CA GLY A 425 -16.15 -20.49 2.71
C GLY A 425 -16.98 -19.92 1.58
N ILE A 426 -16.31 -19.27 0.63
CA ILE A 426 -16.90 -18.66 -0.57
C ILE A 426 -17.89 -19.61 -1.27
N LYS A 427 -17.61 -20.94 -1.30
CA LYS A 427 -18.51 -21.95 -1.86
C LYS A 427 -19.90 -21.99 -1.17
N LYS A 428 -19.98 -21.83 0.15
CA LYS A 428 -21.25 -21.83 0.90
C LYS A 428 -22.07 -20.57 0.61
N ILE A 429 -21.43 -19.39 0.59
CA ILE A 429 -22.06 -18.13 0.15
C ILE A 429 -22.56 -18.27 -1.30
N LYS A 430 -21.73 -18.80 -2.21
CA LYS A 430 -22.10 -19.03 -3.62
C LYS A 430 -23.36 -19.91 -3.76
N LYS A 431 -23.42 -21.05 -3.06
CA LYS A 431 -24.60 -21.94 -3.07
C LYS A 431 -25.82 -21.25 -2.46
N ASN A 432 -25.63 -20.49 -1.39
CA ASN A 432 -26.70 -19.83 -0.65
C ASN A 432 -27.32 -18.64 -1.40
N ILE A 433 -26.52 -17.75 -2.00
CA ILE A 433 -27.04 -16.64 -2.82
C ILE A 433 -27.75 -17.18 -4.07
N LYS A 434 -27.24 -18.25 -4.69
CA LYS A 434 -27.94 -18.94 -5.79
C LYS A 434 -29.31 -19.51 -5.38
N LYS A 435 -29.49 -19.93 -4.12
CA LYS A 435 -30.81 -20.35 -3.61
C LYS A 435 -31.80 -19.20 -3.44
N ILE A 436 -31.32 -17.99 -3.10
CA ILE A 436 -32.17 -16.80 -2.96
C ILE A 436 -32.58 -16.27 -4.35
N PHE A 437 -31.67 -16.34 -5.32
CA PHE A 437 -31.87 -15.80 -6.66
C PHE A 437 -31.62 -16.89 -7.74
N PRO A 438 -32.51 -17.89 -7.88
CA PRO A 438 -32.30 -19.03 -8.77
C PRO A 438 -32.27 -18.64 -10.26
N ASN A 439 -33.17 -17.74 -10.68
CA ASN A 439 -33.39 -17.40 -12.09
C ASN A 439 -32.64 -16.12 -12.52
N ILE A 440 -31.64 -15.69 -11.75
CA ILE A 440 -30.90 -14.44 -11.98
C ILE A 440 -29.43 -14.76 -12.22
N PRO A 441 -28.78 -14.20 -13.26
CA PRO A 441 -27.36 -14.43 -13.47
C PRO A 441 -26.53 -13.75 -12.37
N ILE A 442 -25.73 -14.55 -11.65
CA ILE A 442 -24.86 -14.07 -10.56
C ILE A 442 -23.38 -14.24 -10.94
N LEU A 443 -22.66 -13.13 -11.03
CA LEU A 443 -21.21 -13.10 -11.21
C LEU A 443 -20.51 -12.95 -9.85
N PHE A 444 -19.59 -13.86 -9.52
CA PHE A 444 -18.77 -13.76 -8.32
C PHE A 444 -17.33 -13.32 -8.65
N LEU A 445 -17.01 -12.07 -8.35
CA LEU A 445 -15.67 -11.48 -8.49
C LEU A 445 -14.96 -11.48 -7.13
N THR A 446 -14.45 -12.65 -6.72
CA THR A 446 -13.96 -12.90 -5.35
C THR A 446 -12.44 -12.99 -5.21
N ASN A 447 -11.71 -13.34 -6.26
CA ASN A 447 -10.24 -13.37 -6.28
C ASN A 447 -9.71 -12.87 -7.63
N LEU A 448 -8.63 -12.09 -7.63
CA LEU A 448 -7.95 -11.61 -8.86
C LEU A 448 -7.41 -12.73 -9.76
N LYS A 449 -7.31 -13.97 -9.25
CA LYS A 449 -6.87 -15.16 -9.99
C LYS A 449 -8.03 -15.99 -10.57
N ASP A 450 -9.29 -15.62 -10.31
CA ASP A 450 -10.45 -16.35 -10.84
C ASP A 450 -10.36 -16.40 -12.38
N THR A 451 -10.52 -17.59 -12.99
CA THR A 451 -10.25 -17.83 -14.42
C THR A 451 -11.06 -16.94 -15.37
N ILE A 452 -12.24 -16.53 -14.92
CA ILE A 452 -13.12 -15.55 -15.59
C ILE A 452 -12.37 -14.21 -15.81
N ILE A 453 -11.54 -13.78 -14.86
CA ILE A 453 -10.76 -12.52 -14.94
C ILE A 453 -9.68 -12.60 -16.04
N LYS A 454 -9.07 -13.78 -16.24
CA LYS A 454 -8.12 -13.97 -17.36
C LYS A 454 -8.79 -13.83 -18.72
N LYS A 455 -9.99 -14.40 -18.90
CA LYS A 455 -10.80 -14.21 -20.13
C LYS A 455 -11.26 -12.75 -20.30
N LEU A 456 -11.62 -12.09 -19.21
CA LEU A 456 -12.03 -10.68 -19.19
C LEU A 456 -10.93 -9.68 -19.53
N ASN A 457 -9.67 -9.98 -19.23
CA ASN A 457 -8.56 -9.02 -19.39
C ASN A 457 -8.26 -8.61 -20.84
N PHE A 458 -8.75 -9.37 -21.83
CA PHE A 458 -8.70 -8.96 -23.24
C PHE A 458 -10.02 -8.31 -23.71
N ASN A 459 -11.18 -8.76 -23.20
CA ASN A 459 -12.50 -8.29 -23.63
C ASN A 459 -13.34 -7.71 -22.48
N ILE A 460 -12.91 -6.58 -21.91
CA ILE A 460 -13.71 -5.79 -20.96
C ILE A 460 -15.03 -5.29 -21.60
N SER A 461 -15.06 -5.19 -22.93
CA SER A 461 -16.28 -4.95 -23.73
C SER A 461 -17.34 -6.05 -23.56
N GLN A 462 -16.98 -7.33 -23.46
CA GLN A 462 -17.96 -8.43 -23.53
C GLN A 462 -18.85 -8.55 -22.28
N PHE A 463 -18.33 -8.25 -21.08
CA PHE A 463 -19.19 -8.23 -19.87
C PHE A 463 -20.09 -7.00 -19.74
N SER A 464 -20.01 -6.04 -20.67
CA SER A 464 -20.94 -4.90 -20.69
C SER A 464 -22.29 -5.25 -21.34
N ILE A 465 -22.43 -6.43 -21.98
CA ILE A 465 -23.46 -6.68 -22.99
C ILE A 465 -24.62 -7.58 -22.49
N LEU A 466 -24.36 -8.78 -21.98
CA LEU A 466 -25.34 -9.89 -21.92
C LEU A 466 -26.14 -10.03 -20.60
N HIS A 467 -27.13 -9.15 -20.41
CA HIS A 467 -28.23 -9.18 -19.39
C HIS A 467 -28.01 -8.57 -17.98
N PRO A 468 -29.08 -8.05 -17.32
CA PRO A 468 -29.05 -7.62 -15.93
C PRO A 468 -28.80 -8.79 -14.97
N GLY A 469 -28.08 -8.53 -13.87
CA GLY A 469 -27.66 -9.56 -12.94
C GLY A 469 -27.02 -9.03 -11.67
N ILE A 470 -26.63 -9.95 -10.77
CA ILE A 470 -26.03 -9.65 -9.47
C ILE A 470 -24.52 -9.87 -9.53
N ILE A 471 -23.74 -8.84 -9.24
CA ILE A 471 -22.28 -8.93 -9.14
C ILE A 471 -21.91 -8.97 -7.66
N VAL A 472 -21.45 -10.12 -7.18
CA VAL A 472 -20.95 -10.31 -5.80
C VAL A 472 -19.43 -10.13 -5.78
N THR A 473 -18.93 -9.20 -4.98
CA THR A 473 -17.49 -8.89 -4.93
C THR A 473 -17.00 -8.46 -3.54
N THR A 474 -15.71 -8.10 -3.44
CA THR A 474 -15.07 -7.50 -2.28
C THR A 474 -14.65 -6.06 -2.58
N GLU A 475 -14.51 -5.25 -1.54
CA GLU A 475 -13.97 -3.87 -1.60
C GLU A 475 -12.67 -3.73 -2.39
N LYS A 476 -11.77 -4.71 -2.28
CA LYS A 476 -10.46 -4.71 -2.93
C LYS A 476 -10.53 -4.99 -4.42
N ILE A 477 -11.59 -5.66 -4.85
CA ILE A 477 -11.79 -6.09 -6.23
C ILE A 477 -12.68 -5.09 -6.97
N VAL A 478 -13.72 -4.55 -6.32
CA VAL A 478 -14.64 -3.58 -6.96
C VAL A 478 -13.91 -2.34 -7.49
N GLN A 479 -12.89 -1.84 -6.78
CA GLN A 479 -12.07 -0.70 -7.20
C GLN A 479 -11.31 -0.95 -8.53
N ASN A 480 -11.14 -2.21 -8.95
CA ASN A 480 -10.46 -2.57 -10.18
C ASN A 480 -11.34 -2.49 -11.42
N TYR A 481 -12.66 -2.60 -11.30
CA TYR A 481 -13.55 -2.72 -12.45
C TYR A 481 -14.43 -1.48 -12.63
N TYR A 482 -15.15 -1.47 -13.75
CA TYR A 482 -16.08 -0.41 -14.11
C TYR A 482 -17.42 -1.05 -14.46
N PHE A 483 -18.52 -0.48 -13.95
CA PHE A 483 -19.82 -1.15 -13.91
C PHE A 483 -20.94 -0.22 -14.46
N PRO A 484 -21.03 -0.04 -15.79
CA PRO A 484 -21.90 0.98 -16.40
C PRO A 484 -23.41 0.74 -16.21
N LYS A 485 -23.84 -0.52 -16.08
CA LYS A 485 -25.26 -0.92 -15.92
C LYS A 485 -25.72 -1.04 -14.45
N VAL A 486 -24.84 -0.80 -13.47
CA VAL A 486 -25.19 -0.90 -12.04
C VAL A 486 -25.97 0.32 -11.57
N ARG A 487 -27.15 0.08 -10.97
CA ARG A 487 -28.00 1.13 -10.37
C ARG A 487 -28.35 0.91 -8.89
N LEU A 488 -28.04 -0.27 -8.35
CA LEU A 488 -28.14 -0.57 -6.93
C LEU A 488 -26.83 -1.17 -6.41
N ILE A 489 -26.33 -0.61 -5.31
CA ILE A 489 -25.20 -1.12 -4.53
C ILE A 489 -25.73 -1.62 -3.19
N GLY A 490 -25.32 -2.81 -2.76
CA GLY A 490 -25.54 -3.33 -1.41
C GLY A 490 -24.20 -3.52 -0.69
N LEU A 491 -23.99 -2.79 0.41
CA LEU A 491 -22.87 -3.03 1.34
C LEU A 491 -23.39 -3.95 2.46
N VAL A 492 -22.91 -5.20 2.50
CA VAL A 492 -23.62 -6.31 3.15
C VAL A 492 -23.37 -6.44 4.67
N ASN A 493 -22.28 -5.86 5.17
CA ASN A 493 -22.11 -5.51 6.59
C ASN A 493 -20.96 -4.49 6.69
N ILE A 494 -21.14 -3.36 7.37
CA ILE A 494 -20.08 -2.36 7.56
C ILE A 494 -19.64 -2.14 9.02
N ASP A 495 -20.18 -2.91 9.97
CA ASP A 495 -19.94 -2.78 11.42
C ASP A 495 -18.45 -2.82 11.78
N HIS A 496 -17.69 -3.68 11.10
CA HIS A 496 -16.26 -3.86 11.29
C HIS A 496 -15.41 -2.60 11.06
N TYR A 497 -15.95 -1.57 10.40
CA TYR A 497 -15.23 -0.30 10.24
C TYR A 497 -15.28 0.59 11.47
N PHE A 498 -16.40 0.58 12.19
CA PHE A 498 -16.64 1.46 13.33
C PHE A 498 -16.26 0.78 14.65
N PHE A 499 -16.43 -0.54 14.76
CA PHE A 499 -16.11 -1.31 15.97
C PHE A 499 -14.68 -1.85 16.07
N SER A 500 -13.85 -1.68 15.03
CA SER A 500 -12.46 -2.15 15.13
C SER A 500 -11.61 -1.23 15.99
N PHE A 501 -10.69 -1.80 16.76
CA PHE A 501 -9.62 -1.04 17.43
C PHE A 501 -8.62 -0.36 16.45
N ASN A 502 -8.76 -0.55 15.14
CA ASN A 502 -7.96 0.18 14.15
C ASN A 502 -8.67 1.48 13.76
N PHE A 503 -8.32 2.59 14.42
CA PHE A 503 -8.83 3.95 14.13
C PHE A 503 -8.64 4.45 12.67
N ASN A 504 -7.90 3.70 11.84
CA ASN A 504 -7.77 3.96 10.40
C ASN A 504 -8.94 3.39 9.57
N ASN A 505 -9.78 2.53 10.15
CA ASN A 505 -10.86 1.86 9.42
C ASN A 505 -11.97 2.83 8.99
N THR A 506 -12.33 3.84 9.79
CA THR A 506 -13.32 4.86 9.43
C THR A 506 -12.82 5.77 8.29
N GLU A 507 -11.54 6.16 8.32
CA GLU A 507 -10.87 6.85 7.20
C GLU A 507 -10.92 6.02 5.92
N TYR A 508 -10.54 4.73 5.99
CA TYR A 508 -10.56 3.84 4.84
C TYR A 508 -11.98 3.60 4.30
N PHE A 509 -12.98 3.40 5.18
CA PHE A 509 -14.37 3.21 4.76
C PHE A 509 -14.90 4.45 4.03
N SER A 510 -14.64 5.65 4.54
CA SER A 510 -15.04 6.89 3.85
C SER A 510 -14.36 7.03 2.49
N GLN A 511 -13.04 6.81 2.39
CA GLN A 511 -12.32 6.81 1.11
C GLN A 511 -12.91 5.80 0.13
N PHE A 512 -13.14 4.56 0.59
CA PHE A 512 -13.78 3.50 -0.18
C PHE A 512 -15.16 3.91 -0.69
N TYR A 513 -16.04 4.38 0.19
CA TYR A 513 -17.40 4.80 -0.13
C TYR A 513 -17.42 5.91 -1.19
N PHE A 514 -16.72 7.02 -0.96
CA PHE A 514 -16.70 8.13 -1.93
C PHE A 514 -16.04 7.75 -3.26
N ASN A 515 -15.01 6.90 -3.27
CA ASN A 515 -14.41 6.41 -4.51
C ASN A 515 -15.37 5.48 -5.27
N LEU A 516 -16.10 4.62 -4.57
CA LEU A 516 -17.07 3.71 -5.16
C LEU A 516 -18.24 4.48 -5.80
N VAL A 517 -18.76 5.49 -5.12
CA VAL A 517 -19.75 6.43 -5.67
C VAL A 517 -19.20 7.07 -6.95
N ASN A 518 -18.00 7.68 -6.89
CA ASN A 518 -17.37 8.34 -8.04
C ASN A 518 -17.07 7.41 -9.24
N LEU A 519 -16.86 6.10 -9.01
CA LEU A 519 -16.62 5.12 -10.07
C LEU A 519 -17.89 4.81 -10.87
N ILE A 520 -19.05 4.78 -10.21
CA ILE A 520 -20.35 4.40 -10.79
C ILE A 520 -21.11 5.64 -11.30
N GLN A 521 -20.97 6.78 -10.62
CA GLN A 521 -21.62 8.07 -10.89
C GLN A 521 -21.43 8.62 -12.31
N LYS A 522 -20.40 8.21 -13.06
CA LYS A 522 -20.05 8.84 -14.35
C LYS A 522 -21.08 8.67 -15.47
N ASN A 523 -21.99 7.68 -15.38
CA ASN A 523 -22.92 7.34 -16.46
C ASN A 523 -24.39 7.24 -16.02
N SER A 524 -24.73 7.46 -14.75
CA SER A 524 -26.10 7.34 -14.24
C SER A 524 -26.62 8.68 -13.71
N LYS A 525 -27.90 8.99 -13.95
CA LYS A 525 -28.59 10.13 -13.28
C LYS A 525 -29.07 9.76 -11.86
N PHE A 526 -29.12 8.46 -11.55
CA PHE A 526 -29.73 7.90 -10.35
C PHE A 526 -28.93 6.68 -9.87
N LEU A 527 -28.69 6.59 -8.56
CA LEU A 527 -27.98 5.49 -7.92
C LEU A 527 -28.54 5.26 -6.50
N ASN A 528 -28.98 4.03 -6.24
CA ASN A 528 -29.41 3.58 -4.92
C ASN A 528 -28.24 2.90 -4.20
N ILE A 529 -28.04 3.23 -2.93
CA ILE A 529 -27.03 2.58 -2.08
C ILE A 529 -27.71 2.09 -0.81
N PHE A 530 -27.74 0.78 -0.64
CA PHE A 530 -28.25 0.11 0.54
C PHE A 530 -27.09 -0.32 1.42
N ILE A 531 -27.15 0.05 2.69
CA ILE A 531 -26.06 -0.12 3.65
C ILE A 531 -26.56 -0.90 4.85
N GLN A 532 -26.05 -2.11 5.06
CA GLN A 532 -26.42 -2.96 6.19
C GLN A 532 -25.44 -2.78 7.36
N THR A 533 -26.00 -2.45 8.53
CA THR A 533 -25.28 -2.15 9.78
C THR A 533 -26.14 -2.57 10.97
N SER A 534 -25.53 -2.99 12.08
CA SER A 534 -26.21 -3.16 13.38
C SER A 534 -26.25 -1.87 14.20
N THR A 535 -25.68 -0.79 13.67
CA THR A 535 -25.71 0.58 14.24
C THR A 535 -26.12 1.58 13.15
N PRO A 536 -27.43 1.69 12.83
CA PRO A 536 -27.92 2.65 11.84
C PRO A 536 -27.68 4.10 12.28
N ASP A 537 -27.76 4.36 13.59
CA ASP A 537 -27.66 5.70 14.21
C ASP A 537 -26.20 6.16 14.41
N ASN A 538 -25.24 5.43 13.84
CA ASN A 538 -23.82 5.77 13.97
C ASN A 538 -23.52 7.12 13.28
N GLU A 539 -23.08 8.10 14.06
CA GLU A 539 -22.90 9.48 13.59
C GLU A 539 -21.83 9.61 12.50
N ASP A 540 -20.79 8.77 12.50
CA ASP A 540 -19.80 8.72 11.42
C ASP A 540 -20.43 8.22 10.11
N LEU A 541 -21.25 7.17 10.16
CA LEU A 541 -21.97 6.63 9.01
C LEU A 541 -22.94 7.66 8.40
N ILE A 542 -23.72 8.33 9.24
CA ILE A 542 -24.67 9.37 8.81
C ILE A 542 -23.92 10.51 8.11
N ASN A 543 -22.78 10.95 8.67
CA ASN A 543 -21.96 12.00 8.06
C ASN A 543 -21.33 11.56 6.72
N ILE A 544 -20.87 10.31 6.60
CA ILE A 544 -20.34 9.76 5.33
C ILE A 544 -21.42 9.73 4.25
N CYS A 545 -22.66 9.37 4.61
CA CYS A 545 -23.77 9.29 3.66
C CYS A 545 -24.27 10.68 3.21
N ASN A 546 -24.27 11.67 4.11
CA ASN A 546 -25.01 12.93 3.90
C ASN A 546 -24.11 14.15 3.63
N LYS A 547 -22.78 14.05 3.77
CA LYS A 547 -21.83 15.17 3.60
C LYS A 547 -20.77 14.84 2.54
N LYS A 548 -19.92 15.82 2.20
CA LYS A 548 -18.77 15.62 1.28
C LYS A 548 -17.56 15.05 2.03
N TYR A 549 -16.69 14.33 1.34
CA TYR A 549 -15.47 13.73 1.91
C TYR A 549 -14.65 14.70 2.77
N LEU A 550 -14.32 15.90 2.28
CA LEU A 550 -13.47 16.85 3.03
C LEU A 550 -14.13 17.37 4.32
N PHE A 551 -15.46 17.41 4.41
CA PHE A 551 -16.16 17.73 5.66
C PHE A 551 -15.94 16.63 6.69
N TYR A 552 -16.19 15.38 6.29
CA TYR A 552 -16.01 14.23 7.17
C TYR A 552 -14.54 14.01 7.58
N ALA A 553 -13.61 14.18 6.63
CA ALA A 553 -12.17 14.10 6.87
C ALA A 553 -11.67 15.13 7.89
N ARG A 554 -12.23 16.37 7.89
CA ARG A 554 -11.97 17.37 8.93
C ARG A 554 -12.46 16.91 10.30
N LYS A 555 -13.66 16.33 10.38
CA LYS A 555 -14.19 15.79 11.64
C LYS A 555 -13.30 14.67 12.21
N ILE A 556 -12.87 13.70 11.40
CA ILE A 556 -11.94 12.66 11.85
C ILE A 556 -10.59 13.28 12.29
N LEU A 557 -10.07 14.28 11.57
CA LEU A 557 -8.82 14.93 11.95
C LEU A 557 -8.91 15.60 13.34
N ILE A 558 -10.05 16.22 13.67
CA ILE A 558 -10.29 16.81 14.99
C ILE A 558 -10.40 15.72 16.06
N SER A 559 -11.20 14.68 15.82
CA SER A 559 -11.29 13.52 16.72
C SER A 559 -9.92 12.90 17.02
N ARG A 560 -9.11 12.66 15.98
CA ARG A 560 -7.74 12.15 16.14
C ARG A 560 -6.80 13.12 16.86
N LYS A 561 -7.05 14.43 16.85
CA LYS A 561 -6.30 15.39 17.68
C LYS A 561 -6.59 15.15 19.16
N ASN A 562 -7.87 15.06 19.51
CA ASN A 562 -8.34 14.90 20.87
C ASN A 562 -7.86 13.57 21.49
N PHE A 563 -7.85 12.48 20.71
CA PHE A 563 -7.33 11.18 21.13
C PHE A 563 -5.82 10.99 20.95
N LEU A 564 -5.07 12.05 20.59
CA LEU A 564 -3.61 11.99 20.36
C LEU A 564 -3.20 10.88 19.36
N LEU A 565 -3.94 10.74 18.26
CA LEU A 565 -3.75 9.70 17.23
C LEU A 565 -3.06 10.24 15.97
N PRO A 566 -2.37 9.38 15.19
CA PRO A 566 -1.80 9.76 13.89
C PRO A 566 -2.83 10.38 12.93
N PRO A 567 -2.56 11.56 12.36
CA PRO A 567 -1.22 12.13 12.12
C PRO A 567 -0.70 13.12 13.17
N TRP A 568 -1.41 13.38 14.27
CA TRP A 568 -0.97 14.34 15.30
C TRP A 568 0.18 13.81 16.15
N ASN A 569 0.10 12.53 16.53
CA ASN A 569 1.18 11.81 17.21
C ASN A 569 1.76 10.70 16.31
N PHE A 570 2.91 10.18 16.71
CA PHE A 570 3.62 9.13 16.01
C PHE A 570 3.49 7.82 16.78
N GLN A 571 3.04 6.78 16.08
CA GLN A 571 2.91 5.42 16.61
C GLN A 571 3.88 4.49 15.89
N VAL A 572 4.47 3.58 16.63
CA VAL A 572 5.35 2.53 16.13
C VAL A 572 4.97 1.22 16.82
N VAL A 573 4.71 0.17 16.04
CA VAL A 573 4.42 -1.17 16.56
C VAL A 573 5.61 -2.07 16.30
N LEU A 574 6.25 -2.54 17.37
CA LEU A 574 7.25 -3.59 17.33
C LEU A 574 6.55 -4.95 17.38
N TYR A 575 6.71 -5.74 16.33
CA TYR A 575 6.26 -7.13 16.29
C TYR A 575 7.42 -8.08 16.62
N CYS A 576 7.13 -9.14 17.37
CA CYS A 576 8.04 -10.24 17.63
C CYS A 576 7.35 -11.59 17.33
N GLN A 577 8.04 -12.48 16.61
CA GLN A 577 7.54 -13.77 16.17
C GLN A 577 8.52 -14.89 16.57
N SER A 578 8.01 -15.92 17.24
CA SER A 578 8.77 -17.10 17.69
C SER A 578 7.93 -18.38 17.61
N LYS A 579 8.58 -19.55 17.60
CA LYS A 579 7.89 -20.84 17.88
C LYS A 579 7.46 -20.94 19.35
N ASN A 580 8.17 -20.30 20.27
CA ASN A 580 7.88 -20.32 21.71
C ASN A 580 7.36 -18.93 22.14
N PHE A 581 6.13 -18.87 22.67
CA PHE A 581 5.47 -17.63 23.08
C PHE A 581 6.22 -16.88 24.21
N LYS A 582 6.83 -17.61 25.17
CA LYS A 582 7.60 -17.00 26.28
C LYS A 582 8.76 -16.17 25.73
N LYS A 583 9.47 -16.66 24.69
CA LYS A 583 10.56 -15.91 24.03
C LYS A 583 10.07 -14.61 23.38
N SER A 584 8.91 -14.62 22.71
CA SER A 584 8.32 -13.40 22.12
C SER A 584 7.94 -12.37 23.19
N PHE A 585 7.33 -12.82 24.28
CA PHE A 585 6.91 -11.95 25.38
C PHE A 585 8.09 -11.35 26.14
N ILE A 586 9.08 -12.17 26.54
CA ILE A 586 10.29 -11.73 27.25
C ILE A 586 11.06 -10.70 26.42
N PHE A 587 11.24 -10.93 25.11
CA PHE A 587 11.90 -9.99 24.21
C PHE A 587 11.23 -8.61 24.19
N LEU A 588 9.89 -8.56 24.08
CA LEU A 588 9.16 -7.29 24.06
C LEU A 588 9.13 -6.62 25.44
N LYS A 589 9.02 -7.38 26.54
CA LYS A 589 9.07 -6.85 27.91
C LYS A 589 10.44 -6.27 28.22
N PHE A 590 11.52 -6.91 27.77
CA PHE A 590 12.89 -6.39 27.83
C PHE A 590 13.00 -5.05 27.11
N ILE A 591 12.57 -4.97 25.84
CA ILE A 591 12.61 -3.72 25.07
C ILE A 591 11.75 -2.62 25.71
N TYR A 592 10.57 -2.94 26.23
CA TYR A 592 9.74 -1.98 26.98
C TYR A 592 10.49 -1.39 28.19
N ILE A 593 11.17 -2.21 29.00
CA ILE A 593 11.95 -1.75 30.15
C ILE A 593 13.09 -0.82 29.72
N PHE A 594 13.82 -1.17 28.65
CA PHE A 594 14.90 -0.34 28.11
C PHE A 594 14.40 0.99 27.54
N LEU A 595 13.30 0.97 26.78
CA LEU A 595 12.67 2.19 26.26
C LEU A 595 12.19 3.09 27.40
N LYS A 596 11.56 2.53 28.44
CA LYS A 596 11.10 3.28 29.63
C LYS A 596 12.26 3.86 30.46
N LYS A 597 13.36 3.13 30.63
CA LYS A 597 14.59 3.66 31.27
C LYS A 597 15.22 4.78 30.44
N ARG A 598 15.29 4.64 29.11
CA ARG A 598 15.92 5.64 28.22
C ARG A 598 15.03 6.87 28.01
N SER A 599 13.71 6.72 28.00
CA SER A 599 12.77 7.82 27.89
C SER A 599 12.82 8.73 29.12
N LYS A 600 12.96 8.15 30.33
CA LYS A 600 13.27 8.91 31.56
C LYS A 600 14.61 9.65 31.44
N LYS A 601 15.70 8.97 31.06
CA LYS A 601 17.04 9.60 30.94
C LYS A 601 17.11 10.74 29.90
N ASP A 602 16.33 10.66 28.83
CA ASP A 602 16.32 11.68 27.77
C ASP A 602 15.15 12.70 27.94
N ASN A 603 14.44 12.71 29.08
CA ASN A 603 13.26 13.56 29.37
C ASN A 603 12.18 13.57 28.26
N ILE A 604 11.87 12.39 27.71
CA ILE A 604 10.87 12.21 26.66
C ILE A 604 9.75 11.30 27.16
N PHE A 605 8.50 11.74 27.00
CA PHE A 605 7.34 10.91 27.33
C PHE A 605 7.03 9.91 26.21
N LEU A 606 6.92 8.63 26.58
CA LEU A 606 6.53 7.53 25.69
C LEU A 606 5.33 6.80 26.29
N TRP A 607 4.30 6.63 25.46
CA TRP A 607 3.12 5.82 25.77
C TRP A 607 3.35 4.39 25.25
N PHE A 608 2.87 3.38 25.98
CA PHE A 608 3.04 1.98 25.63
C PHE A 608 1.72 1.21 25.73
N SER A 609 1.54 0.22 24.85
CA SER A 609 0.45 -0.75 24.92
C SER A 609 0.97 -2.14 24.51
N GLY A 610 0.65 -3.16 25.29
CA GLY A 610 1.27 -4.49 25.24
C GLY A 610 2.46 -4.68 26.19
N PRO A 611 3.18 -5.82 26.13
CA PRO A 611 3.19 -6.77 25.01
C PRO A 611 1.94 -7.65 24.87
N ASP A 612 1.18 -7.47 23.80
CA ASP A 612 -0.07 -8.22 23.54
C ASP A 612 0.15 -9.35 22.52
N PRO A 613 -0.56 -10.48 22.64
CA PRO A 613 -0.63 -11.47 21.57
C PRO A 613 -1.38 -10.94 20.34
N VAL A 614 -0.97 -11.39 19.15
CA VAL A 614 -1.63 -11.07 17.88
C VAL A 614 -2.31 -12.33 17.34
N PHE A 615 -3.63 -12.39 17.47
CA PHE A 615 -4.44 -13.53 17.03
C PHE A 615 -4.53 -13.59 15.50
N LEU A 616 -3.90 -14.61 14.91
CA LEU A 616 -3.87 -14.86 13.47
C LEU A 616 -4.24 -16.32 13.19
N ILE A 617 -5.14 -16.51 12.22
CA ILE A 617 -5.85 -17.79 11.95
C ILE A 617 -4.90 -18.95 11.53
N SER A 618 -3.69 -18.64 11.05
CA SER A 618 -2.89 -19.57 10.23
C SER A 618 -1.38 -19.54 10.47
N GLN A 619 -0.88 -19.56 11.72
CA GLN A 619 0.57 -19.66 11.98
C GLN A 619 0.98 -20.70 13.03
N LYS A 620 2.03 -21.47 12.70
CA LYS A 620 2.83 -22.32 13.63
C LYS A 620 3.75 -21.50 14.57
N LYS A 621 3.50 -20.19 14.71
CA LYS A 621 4.38 -19.23 15.40
C LYS A 621 3.53 -18.21 16.15
N HIS A 622 3.90 -17.93 17.39
CA HIS A 622 3.24 -16.92 18.23
C HIS A 622 3.81 -15.54 17.91
N ILE A 623 2.92 -14.63 17.51
CA ILE A 623 3.26 -13.22 17.29
C ILE A 623 2.76 -12.42 18.48
N TYR A 624 3.63 -11.55 19.01
CA TYR A 624 3.26 -10.50 19.96
C TYR A 624 3.57 -9.13 19.36
N LYS A 625 2.91 -8.09 19.86
CA LYS A 625 3.12 -6.68 19.51
C LYS A 625 3.40 -5.85 20.76
N LEU A 626 4.23 -4.82 20.63
CA LEU A 626 4.34 -3.69 21.57
C LEU A 626 4.09 -2.41 20.77
N LEU A 627 3.03 -1.67 21.08
CA LEU A 627 2.77 -0.35 20.53
C LEU A 627 3.49 0.70 21.39
N ILE A 628 4.17 1.62 20.71
CA ILE A 628 4.93 2.72 21.30
C ILE A 628 4.41 4.00 20.64
N GLN A 629 4.10 5.02 21.43
CA GLN A 629 3.59 6.30 20.94
C GLN A 629 4.36 7.48 21.54
N CYS A 630 4.61 8.51 20.72
CA CYS A 630 5.25 9.76 21.11
C CYS A 630 4.66 10.95 20.34
N SER A 631 4.69 12.15 20.92
CA SER A 631 4.33 13.40 20.24
C SER A 631 5.35 13.84 19.20
N SER A 632 6.63 13.46 19.36
CA SER A 632 7.71 13.83 18.44
C SER A 632 8.30 12.62 17.73
N HIS A 633 8.24 12.64 16.41
CA HIS A 633 8.85 11.64 15.53
C HIS A 633 10.37 11.55 15.72
N VAL A 634 11.04 12.70 15.83
CA VAL A 634 12.50 12.81 15.97
C VAL A 634 12.94 12.16 17.29
N TYR A 635 12.21 12.42 18.37
CA TYR A 635 12.49 11.83 19.69
C TYR A 635 12.19 10.32 19.72
N LEU A 636 11.10 9.88 19.09
CA LEU A 636 10.79 8.46 18.95
C LEU A 636 11.90 7.70 18.20
N GLN A 637 12.36 8.22 17.05
CA GLN A 637 13.48 7.65 16.30
C GLN A 637 14.81 7.69 17.07
N LYS A 638 15.10 8.78 17.80
CA LYS A 638 16.30 8.92 18.64
C LYS A 638 16.35 7.85 19.73
N ILE A 639 15.25 7.64 20.45
CA ILE A 639 15.17 6.60 21.50
C ILE A 639 15.22 5.20 20.90
N LEU A 640 14.42 4.93 19.86
CA LEU A 640 14.40 3.62 19.19
C LEU A 640 15.81 3.23 18.73
N ARG A 641 16.54 4.13 18.07
CA ARG A 641 17.92 3.88 17.61
C ARG A 641 18.85 3.54 18.78
N LYS A 642 18.91 4.41 19.80
CA LYS A 642 19.72 4.20 21.01
C LYS A 642 19.38 2.88 21.72
N SER A 643 18.10 2.48 21.73
CA SER A 643 17.67 1.23 22.36
C SER A 643 18.03 -0.03 21.56
N LEU A 644 18.20 0.09 20.24
CA LEU A 644 18.50 -1.02 19.34
C LEU A 644 20.01 -1.25 19.16
N GLU A 645 20.85 -0.26 19.44
CA GLU A 645 22.31 -0.43 19.55
C GLU A 645 22.66 -1.50 20.60
N ILE A 646 21.81 -1.67 21.61
CA ILE A 646 21.92 -2.70 22.66
C ILE A 646 21.74 -4.13 22.11
N SER A 647 21.14 -4.31 20.92
CA SER A 647 20.92 -5.64 20.31
C SER A 647 22.19 -6.46 20.08
N LYS A 648 23.35 -5.79 20.03
CA LYS A 648 24.67 -6.43 19.91
C LYS A 648 25.08 -7.23 21.15
N TYR A 649 24.60 -6.85 22.34
CA TYR A 649 25.03 -7.46 23.61
C TYR A 649 24.12 -8.60 24.10
N PHE A 650 22.95 -8.82 23.48
CA PHE A 650 21.95 -9.75 24.00
C PHE A 650 21.52 -10.79 22.95
N SER A 651 21.88 -12.04 23.17
CA SER A 651 21.59 -13.20 22.28
C SER A 651 20.11 -13.38 21.95
N ILE A 652 19.19 -12.89 22.79
CA ILE A 652 17.74 -12.95 22.54
C ILE A 652 17.33 -12.26 21.23
N PHE A 653 18.05 -11.23 20.77
CA PHE A 653 17.78 -10.54 19.51
C PHE A 653 18.01 -11.42 18.26
N ASN A 654 18.86 -12.43 18.37
CA ASN A 654 19.16 -13.40 17.31
C ASN A 654 18.18 -14.59 17.33
N ASN A 655 17.60 -14.86 18.50
CA ASN A 655 16.73 -16.03 18.75
C ASN A 655 15.24 -15.80 18.41
N VAL A 656 14.84 -14.59 18.00
CA VAL A 656 13.46 -14.24 17.65
C VAL A 656 13.42 -13.40 16.37
N LYS A 657 12.34 -13.53 15.58
CA LYS A 657 12.16 -12.69 14.39
C LYS A 657 11.34 -11.45 14.75
N TRP A 658 11.95 -10.29 14.69
CA TRP A 658 11.31 -9.01 15.05
C TRP A 658 11.37 -7.98 13.91
N PHE A 659 10.39 -7.08 13.87
CA PHE A 659 10.34 -5.96 12.91
C PHE A 659 9.42 -4.84 13.42
N PHE A 660 9.70 -3.62 13.00
CA PHE A 660 8.84 -2.46 13.26
C PHE A 660 7.82 -2.24 12.14
N LYS A 661 6.73 -1.58 12.51
CA LYS A 661 5.71 -1.02 11.62
C LYS A 661 5.40 0.41 12.09
N PHE A 662 5.61 1.37 11.19
CA PHE A 662 5.35 2.81 11.36
C PHE A 662 4.07 3.22 10.62
#